data_AF-A0ABD2B818-F1
#
_entry.id   AF-A0ABD2B818-F1
#
_cell.length_a   1.000
_cell.length_b   1.000
_cell.length_c   1.000
_cell.angle_alpha   90.00
_cell.angle_beta   90.00
_cell.angle_gamma   90.00
#
_symmetry.space_group_name_H-M   'P 1'
#
loop_
_entity.id
_entity.type
_entity.pdbx_description
1 polymer ?
#
loop_
_entity_poly.entity_id
_entity_poly.type
_entity_poly.pdbx_seq_one_letter_code
_entity_poly.pdbx_strand_id
1 'polypeptide(L)'
;MQAQQQPQQQQQQQQQQQQQQTHQQQMAGTSVILKMNEIQQLSTAAEKKETVCKGSNVLNGTTTEVSEDITDWQNGQNLLVVTQDPQGKELIALADNQTISVAVDSYWLLELAHREYQAGDYENAERHCMQLWRQETNNTGVLLLLSSIHFQCRRLEKSAHYSSLAIKQNPLLAEAYSNLGNVYKERGQLPEALENYRHAVRLKPDFIDGYINLAAALVAAGDMEQAVQAYITALQYNPDLYCVRSDLGNLLKALARLDEAKACYLKAIETRPDFAVAWSNLGCVFNAQGEIWLAIHHFEKAVALDPNFLDAYINLGNVLKEARIFDRAVAAYLRALNLSPNNAVVHGNLACVYYEQGLIDLAIDTYRRAIELQPNFPDAYCNLANALKEKGQVVEAEECYNTALRLCPTHADSLNNLANIKREQGYIEEATRLYLKALEVFPEFAAAHSNLASVLQQQGKLNEALMHYKEAIRIQPTFADAYSNMGNTLKEMQDIQGALQCYTRAIQINPAFADAHSNLASIHKDSGNIPEAIQSYRTALKLKPDFPDAYCNLAHCLQIVCDWTDYEARMKKLVSIVAEQLDKNRLPSVHPHHSMLYPLSHDFRKAIAARHANLCIEKIHVLHKQPYKYPREVSARLKIGYVSSDFGNHPTSHLMQSIPGLHDRSNVEIFCYALSADDGTTFRAKIAREAEHFVDLSQTPCNGKAADRINADGIHILVNMNGYTKGARNEIFALRPAPIQVMWLGYPGTSGASFMDYLITDEVTSPLELATQYSEKLAYMPHTYFIGDHKQMFPHLKERLILTDKLNPKGKVADNVAVINATDLSPMIENTLVKEIREVVVPDAKNKPVEISLKVAELPTTTPIETMIASGQCQMSVNGVVVQNGMATTQVNNKTATGEEVPQNIVITTRQQYGLPEDAVVYCNFNQLYKIDPLTLHMWAHILKNVPNSVLWLLRFPAVGEPNLQATAQQLGLAPGRILFSNVAAKEEHVRRGQLADVCLDTPLCNGHTTSMDVLWTGTPVVTLPGETLASRVAASQLNTLGCPELVARTRQEYQEIAIRLGTDREYLKATRAKVWKARSESPLFNCELYAMGMEMLYKKMWERFARGEKPDHVAAVDKSESQK
;
A
#
# COMPACT_ATOMS: atom_id res chain seq x y z
N MET A 1 31.54 -4.54 -30.16
CA MET A 1 30.47 -4.52 -31.19
C MET A 1 29.21 -5.32 -30.84
N GLN A 2 29.14 -6.06 -29.72
CA GLN A 2 27.88 -6.69 -29.25
C GLN A 2 27.06 -5.82 -28.25
N ALA A 3 27.56 -4.65 -27.82
CA ALA A 3 26.87 -3.74 -26.91
C ALA A 3 25.97 -2.68 -27.60
N GLN A 4 25.86 -2.71 -28.93
CA GLN A 4 25.01 -1.78 -29.72
C GLN A 4 23.72 -2.41 -30.26
N GLN A 5 23.52 -3.72 -30.12
CA GLN A 5 22.34 -4.42 -30.67
C GLN A 5 21.15 -4.52 -29.70
N GLN A 6 21.37 -4.39 -28.38
CA GLN A 6 20.29 -4.49 -27.38
C GLN A 6 19.24 -3.35 -27.46
N PRO A 7 19.60 -2.08 -27.70
CA PRO A 7 18.60 -1.01 -27.82
C PRO A 7 17.73 -1.12 -29.08
N GLN A 8 18.31 -1.58 -30.20
CA GLN A 8 17.59 -1.78 -31.46
C GLN A 8 16.69 -3.03 -31.44
N GLN A 9 17.10 -4.11 -30.76
CA GLN A 9 16.23 -5.27 -30.53
C GLN A 9 15.07 -4.96 -29.57
N GLN A 10 15.26 -4.11 -28.56
CA GLN A 10 14.18 -3.65 -27.69
C GLN A 10 13.18 -2.74 -28.41
N GLN A 11 13.63 -1.87 -29.33
CA GLN A 11 12.72 -1.07 -30.17
C GLN A 11 11.94 -1.93 -31.19
N GLN A 12 12.55 -2.95 -31.78
CA GLN A 12 11.86 -3.90 -32.66
C GLN A 12 10.86 -4.79 -31.90
N GLN A 13 11.17 -5.22 -30.68
CA GLN A 13 10.23 -5.96 -29.82
C GLN A 13 9.06 -5.09 -29.36
N GLN A 14 9.27 -3.80 -29.07
CA GLN A 14 8.18 -2.87 -28.75
C GLN A 14 7.28 -2.58 -29.96
N GLN A 15 7.83 -2.47 -31.17
CA GLN A 15 7.02 -2.33 -32.39
C GLN A 15 6.25 -3.61 -32.73
N GLN A 16 6.81 -4.81 -32.50
CA GLN A 16 6.09 -6.08 -32.67
C GLN A 16 5.00 -6.28 -31.61
N GLN A 17 5.22 -5.85 -30.36
CA GLN A 17 4.20 -5.89 -29.31
C GLN A 17 3.07 -4.88 -29.55
N GLN A 18 3.36 -3.69 -30.09
CA GLN A 18 2.33 -2.74 -30.54
C GLN A 18 1.53 -3.29 -31.73
N GLN A 19 2.17 -3.95 -32.70
CA GLN A 19 1.46 -4.59 -33.82
C GLN A 19 0.60 -5.78 -33.35
N GLN A 20 1.05 -6.59 -32.37
CA GLN A 20 0.26 -7.66 -31.79
C GLN A 20 -0.93 -7.16 -30.94
N GLN A 21 -0.77 -6.06 -30.20
CA GLN A 21 -1.88 -5.42 -29.48
C GLN A 21 -2.91 -4.79 -30.43
N THR A 22 -2.47 -4.23 -31.56
CA THR A 22 -3.38 -3.68 -32.58
C THR A 22 -4.16 -4.79 -33.30
N HIS A 23 -3.55 -5.97 -33.49
CA HIS A 23 -4.21 -7.14 -34.07
C HIS A 23 -5.16 -7.86 -33.10
N GLN A 24 -4.86 -7.87 -31.80
CA GLN A 24 -5.78 -8.37 -30.76
C GLN A 24 -6.98 -7.44 -30.52
N GLN A 25 -6.80 -6.12 -30.65
CA GLN A 25 -7.92 -5.17 -30.60
C GLN A 25 -8.83 -5.23 -31.84
N GLN A 26 -8.30 -5.62 -33.01
CA GLN A 26 -9.11 -5.85 -34.21
C GLN A 26 -9.87 -7.19 -34.22
N MET A 27 -9.41 -8.22 -33.48
CA MET A 27 -10.17 -9.48 -33.35
C MET A 27 -11.21 -9.47 -32.22
N ALA A 28 -11.07 -8.59 -31.21
CA ALA A 28 -12.10 -8.39 -30.18
C ALA A 28 -13.29 -7.54 -30.67
N GLY A 29 -13.13 -6.77 -31.75
CA GLY A 29 -14.16 -5.91 -32.34
C GLY A 29 -15.19 -6.62 -33.23
N THR A 30 -14.99 -7.91 -33.54
CA THR A 30 -15.84 -8.65 -34.51
C THR A 30 -16.64 -9.79 -33.90
N SER A 31 -16.53 -10.03 -32.58
CA SER A 31 -17.32 -11.05 -31.86
C SER A 31 -18.41 -10.46 -30.93
N VAL A 32 -18.54 -9.13 -30.89
CA VAL A 32 -19.58 -8.43 -30.09
C VAL A 32 -20.74 -7.92 -30.96
N ILE A 33 -20.63 -8.04 -32.29
CA ILE A 33 -21.70 -7.67 -33.24
C ILE A 33 -22.32 -8.95 -33.80
N LEU A 34 -22.99 -9.73 -32.93
CA LEU A 34 -23.99 -10.75 -33.36
C LEU A 34 -24.90 -11.27 -32.23
N LYS A 35 -24.93 -10.65 -31.04
CA LYS A 35 -25.89 -10.97 -29.97
C LYS A 35 -26.48 -9.73 -29.29
N MET A 36 -26.74 -8.69 -30.08
CA MET A 36 -27.34 -7.44 -29.62
C MET A 36 -28.49 -6.97 -30.52
N ASN A 37 -29.19 -7.92 -31.17
CA ASN A 37 -30.36 -7.64 -32.02
C ASN A 37 -31.63 -8.42 -31.64
N GLU A 38 -31.69 -9.09 -30.47
CA GLU A 38 -32.89 -9.84 -30.05
C GLU A 38 -33.46 -9.44 -28.67
N ILE A 39 -33.01 -8.31 -28.09
CA ILE A 39 -33.65 -7.75 -26.89
C ILE A 39 -33.89 -6.26 -27.09
N GLN A 40 -34.64 -5.93 -28.15
CA GLN A 40 -35.25 -4.61 -28.33
C GLN A 40 -36.65 -4.73 -28.94
N GLN A 41 -37.41 -5.72 -28.48
CA GLN A 41 -38.87 -5.76 -28.58
C GLN A 41 -39.41 -6.29 -27.25
N LEU A 42 -40.08 -5.40 -26.49
CA LEU A 42 -40.98 -5.62 -25.34
C LEU A 42 -40.77 -4.61 -24.18
N SER A 43 -40.50 -3.33 -24.49
CA SER A 43 -40.72 -2.26 -23.50
C SER A 43 -41.16 -0.94 -24.15
N THR A 44 -42.30 -0.93 -24.83
CA THR A 44 -43.06 0.30 -25.11
C THR A 44 -44.48 -0.03 -25.55
N ALA A 45 -45.44 -0.01 -24.61
CA ALA A 45 -46.80 0.49 -24.84
C ALA A 45 -47.62 0.47 -23.53
N ALA A 46 -48.32 1.59 -23.30
CA ALA A 46 -49.49 1.75 -22.44
C ALA A 46 -49.30 2.16 -20.96
N GLU A 47 -48.78 3.38 -20.76
CA GLU A 47 -49.50 4.35 -19.91
C GLU A 47 -49.99 5.52 -20.78
N LYS A 48 -51.32 5.71 -20.88
CA LYS A 48 -52.03 7.00 -20.83
C LYS A 48 -53.51 6.87 -21.24
N LYS A 49 -54.37 7.17 -20.26
CA LYS A 49 -55.68 7.86 -20.29
C LYS A 49 -56.77 7.06 -19.57
N GLU A 50 -57.14 7.48 -18.37
CA GLU A 50 -58.24 8.44 -18.19
C GLU A 50 -58.26 9.00 -16.76
N THR A 51 -58.67 10.26 -16.69
CA THR A 51 -58.69 11.12 -15.51
C THR A 51 -60.14 11.38 -15.12
N VAL A 52 -60.36 11.85 -13.89
CA VAL A 52 -61.49 12.67 -13.38
C VAL A 52 -62.49 11.92 -12.48
N CYS A 53 -62.45 12.14 -11.15
CA CYS A 53 -63.17 13.23 -10.47
C CYS A 53 -62.84 13.33 -8.97
N LYS A 54 -63.10 14.52 -8.41
CA LYS A 54 -62.72 15.06 -7.10
C LYS A 54 -63.64 14.58 -5.95
N GLY A 55 -63.17 14.73 -4.70
CA GLY A 55 -64.06 15.15 -3.60
C GLY A 55 -63.80 14.55 -2.20
N SER A 56 -62.96 15.22 -1.41
CA SER A 56 -63.06 15.51 0.04
C SER A 56 -64.21 14.91 0.89
N ASN A 57 -63.89 14.28 2.04
CA ASN A 57 -64.19 14.79 3.41
C ASN A 57 -63.97 13.76 4.55
N VAL A 58 -63.21 14.22 5.57
CA VAL A 58 -63.36 14.13 7.04
C VAL A 58 -64.51 13.29 7.63
N LEU A 59 -64.23 12.40 8.60
CA LEU A 59 -64.64 12.45 10.03
C LEU A 59 -64.48 11.09 10.77
N ASN A 60 -63.80 11.16 11.93
CA ASN A 60 -64.13 10.62 13.26
C ASN A 60 -64.61 9.19 13.52
N GLY A 61 -63.93 8.59 14.50
CA GLY A 61 -64.52 7.95 15.69
C GLY A 61 -64.89 6.47 15.53
N THR A 62 -64.74 5.59 16.51
CA THR A 62 -64.37 5.71 17.92
C THR A 62 -64.12 4.28 18.41
N THR A 63 -63.10 4.14 19.25
CA THR A 63 -62.95 3.20 20.36
C THR A 63 -64.17 2.37 20.79
N THR A 64 -63.96 1.08 21.06
CA THR A 64 -64.20 0.54 22.42
C THR A 64 -63.49 -0.80 22.60
N GLU A 65 -62.66 -0.85 23.64
CA GLU A 65 -62.04 -2.03 24.26
C GLU A 65 -63.06 -2.83 25.11
N VAL A 66 -62.53 -3.90 25.73
CA VAL A 66 -62.91 -4.56 27.00
C VAL A 66 -63.24 -6.04 26.76
N SER A 67 -62.29 -6.96 27.00
CA SER A 67 -62.02 -7.74 28.25
C SER A 67 -63.08 -8.84 28.47
N GLU A 68 -62.86 -10.03 29.02
CA GLU A 68 -61.79 -10.70 29.78
C GLU A 68 -62.26 -12.18 29.91
N ASP A 69 -61.33 -13.14 30.04
CA ASP A 69 -61.37 -14.32 30.94
C ASP A 69 -62.52 -15.36 30.89
N ILE A 70 -62.42 -16.67 31.19
CA ILE A 70 -61.40 -17.64 31.64
C ILE A 70 -62.10 -19.05 31.61
N THR A 71 -61.30 -20.14 31.57
CA THR A 71 -61.55 -21.56 31.98
C THR A 71 -62.36 -22.58 31.14
N ASP A 72 -61.61 -23.54 30.57
CA ASP A 72 -61.50 -24.98 30.90
C ASP A 72 -62.70 -25.98 30.95
N TRP A 73 -62.51 -27.05 30.15
CA TRP A 73 -62.82 -28.49 30.34
C TRP A 73 -64.26 -29.04 30.23
N GLN A 74 -64.56 -29.80 29.15
CA GLN A 74 -64.77 -31.28 29.14
C GLN A 74 -65.44 -31.81 27.85
N ASN A 75 -64.86 -32.91 27.33
CA ASN A 75 -65.32 -33.99 26.43
C ASN A 75 -66.75 -33.99 25.82
N GLY A 76 -66.83 -34.39 24.54
CA GLY A 76 -67.86 -35.34 24.07
C GLY A 76 -68.57 -35.03 22.74
N GLN A 77 -68.06 -35.61 21.65
CA GLN A 77 -68.76 -36.14 20.46
C GLN A 77 -70.11 -35.53 20.01
N ASN A 78 -70.12 -34.91 18.82
CA ASN A 78 -70.71 -35.44 17.56
C ASN A 78 -70.93 -34.29 16.55
N LEU A 79 -70.28 -34.38 15.38
CA LEU A 79 -70.50 -33.50 14.24
C LEU A 79 -71.82 -33.87 13.53
N LEU A 80 -72.78 -32.94 13.54
CA LEU A 80 -73.92 -32.89 12.63
C LEU A 80 -73.49 -32.12 11.37
N VAL A 81 -73.45 -32.80 10.22
CA VAL A 81 -73.29 -32.17 8.91
C VAL A 81 -74.67 -32.05 8.28
N VAL A 82 -75.13 -30.81 8.13
CA VAL A 82 -76.34 -30.43 7.40
C VAL A 82 -75.96 -30.20 5.93
N THR A 83 -76.61 -30.88 4.99
CA THR A 83 -76.49 -30.55 3.55
C THR A 83 -77.86 -30.38 2.92
N GLN A 84 -78.04 -29.27 2.20
CA GLN A 84 -79.25 -28.89 1.48
C GLN A 84 -79.20 -29.39 0.03
N ASP A 85 -80.35 -29.80 -0.49
CA ASP A 85 -80.59 -30.04 -1.92
C ASP A 85 -80.94 -28.71 -2.64
N PRO A 86 -80.60 -28.57 -3.95
CA PRO A 86 -80.80 -27.37 -4.77
C PRO A 86 -82.24 -26.80 -4.90
N GLN A 87 -83.26 -27.34 -4.22
CA GLN A 87 -84.60 -26.73 -4.13
C GLN A 87 -85.07 -26.38 -2.70
N GLY A 88 -84.19 -26.38 -1.71
CA GLY A 88 -84.43 -25.67 -0.44
C GLY A 88 -85.56 -26.21 0.44
N LYS A 89 -85.72 -27.54 0.54
CA LYS A 89 -86.59 -28.18 1.54
C LYS A 89 -85.79 -29.10 2.48
N GLU A 90 -85.89 -28.83 3.78
CA GLU A 90 -85.37 -29.66 4.87
C GLU A 90 -86.25 -30.91 5.04
N LEU A 91 -85.63 -32.08 5.06
CA LEU A 91 -86.27 -33.35 5.44
C LEU A 91 -85.48 -33.99 6.58
N ILE A 92 -86.11 -34.00 7.76
CA ILE A 92 -85.68 -34.77 8.93
C ILE A 92 -86.43 -36.11 8.85
N ALA A 93 -85.70 -37.23 8.84
CA ALA A 93 -86.30 -38.55 9.00
C ALA A 93 -85.48 -39.41 9.96
N LEU A 94 -86.12 -39.74 11.09
CA LEU A 94 -85.74 -40.79 12.03
C LEU A 94 -86.11 -42.15 11.42
N ALA A 95 -85.27 -43.17 11.63
CA ALA A 95 -85.68 -44.56 11.43
C ALA A 95 -85.15 -45.45 12.56
N ASP A 96 -86.11 -46.09 13.24
CA ASP A 96 -85.97 -46.97 14.39
C ASP A 96 -85.36 -48.34 14.06
N ASN A 97 -84.86 -48.95 15.14
CA ASN A 97 -84.47 -50.35 15.28
C ASN A 97 -85.43 -51.35 14.62
N GLN A 98 -84.92 -52.09 13.63
CA GLN A 98 -85.32 -53.48 13.41
C GLN A 98 -84.08 -54.34 13.18
N THR A 99 -83.82 -55.19 14.18
CA THR A 99 -82.96 -56.38 14.11
C THR A 99 -83.42 -57.26 12.97
N ILE A 100 -82.70 -57.19 11.85
CA ILE A 100 -82.73 -58.21 10.80
C ILE A 100 -81.38 -58.91 10.84
N SER A 101 -81.35 -60.13 11.37
CA SER A 101 -80.22 -61.03 11.20
C SER A 101 -80.18 -61.49 9.74
N VAL A 102 -79.64 -60.63 8.88
CA VAL A 102 -79.14 -61.03 7.57
C VAL A 102 -77.75 -61.62 7.82
N ALA A 103 -77.48 -62.82 7.32
CA ALA A 103 -76.12 -63.32 7.22
C ALA A 103 -75.30 -62.29 6.44
N VAL A 104 -74.49 -61.49 7.16
CA VAL A 104 -73.66 -60.44 6.56
C VAL A 104 -72.64 -61.15 5.69
N ASP A 105 -72.71 -60.86 4.40
CA ASP A 105 -71.76 -61.35 3.41
C ASP A 105 -70.35 -60.92 3.86
N SER A 106 -69.47 -61.87 4.13
CA SER A 106 -68.11 -61.66 4.68
C SER A 106 -67.32 -60.62 3.88
N TYR A 107 -67.69 -60.44 2.61
CA TYR A 107 -67.16 -59.44 1.69
C TYR A 107 -67.44 -57.99 2.10
N TRP A 108 -68.67 -57.66 2.51
CA TRP A 108 -69.06 -56.29 2.86
C TRP A 108 -68.35 -55.80 4.13
N LEU A 109 -68.18 -56.69 5.11
CA LEU A 109 -67.53 -56.37 6.38
C LEU A 109 -66.01 -56.12 6.18
N LEU A 110 -65.37 -56.79 5.21
CA LEU A 110 -63.98 -56.56 4.87
C LEU A 110 -63.77 -55.23 4.15
N GLU A 111 -64.68 -54.85 3.24
CA GLU A 111 -64.64 -53.56 2.56
C GLU A 111 -64.87 -52.40 3.53
N LEU A 112 -65.79 -52.57 4.50
CA LEU A 112 -66.00 -51.61 5.58
C LEU A 112 -64.73 -51.41 6.41
N ALA A 113 -64.08 -52.49 6.83
CA ALA A 113 -62.84 -52.41 7.62
C ALA A 113 -61.71 -51.68 6.86
N HIS A 114 -61.61 -51.86 5.54
CA HIS A 114 -60.65 -51.12 4.71
C HIS A 114 -60.99 -49.63 4.64
N ARG A 115 -62.28 -49.26 4.50
CA ARG A 115 -62.70 -47.85 4.49
C ARG A 115 -62.44 -47.18 5.84
N GLU A 116 -62.73 -47.86 6.95
CA GLU A 116 -62.45 -47.35 8.30
C GLU A 116 -60.95 -47.15 8.53
N TYR A 117 -60.11 -48.09 8.08
CA TYR A 117 -58.65 -47.93 8.10
C TYR A 117 -58.18 -46.72 7.28
N GLN A 118 -58.72 -46.53 6.06
CA GLN A 118 -58.41 -45.39 5.22
C GLN A 118 -58.89 -44.06 5.81
N ALA A 119 -60.00 -44.07 6.56
CA ALA A 119 -60.52 -42.91 7.27
C ALA A 119 -59.78 -42.60 8.60
N GLY A 120 -58.83 -43.46 9.01
CA GLY A 120 -58.11 -43.32 10.27
C GLY A 120 -58.85 -43.83 11.50
N ASP A 121 -60.01 -44.47 11.32
CA ASP A 121 -60.78 -45.11 12.39
C ASP A 121 -60.27 -46.53 12.66
N TYR A 122 -59.06 -46.58 13.22
CA TYR A 122 -58.33 -47.83 13.45
C TYR A 122 -59.02 -48.76 14.47
N GLU A 123 -59.83 -48.22 15.37
CA GLU A 123 -60.48 -48.99 16.43
C GLU A 123 -61.68 -49.78 15.89
N ASN A 124 -62.51 -49.17 15.05
CA ASN A 124 -63.61 -49.86 14.38
C ASN A 124 -63.08 -50.83 13.31
N ALA A 125 -62.05 -50.43 12.56
CA ALA A 125 -61.38 -51.30 11.60
C ALA A 125 -60.78 -52.55 12.29
N GLU A 126 -60.13 -52.39 13.44
CA GLU A 126 -59.61 -53.50 14.25
C GLU A 126 -60.74 -54.44 14.67
N ARG A 127 -61.87 -53.89 15.15
CA ARG A 127 -63.02 -54.68 15.61
C ARG A 127 -63.60 -55.53 14.49
N HIS A 128 -63.84 -54.95 13.32
CA HIS A 128 -64.39 -55.65 12.16
C HIS A 128 -63.40 -56.67 11.58
N CYS A 129 -62.11 -56.35 11.51
CA CYS A 129 -61.08 -57.31 11.12
C CYS A 129 -60.95 -58.47 12.11
N MET A 130 -61.02 -58.23 13.42
CA MET A 130 -60.97 -59.29 14.43
C MET A 130 -62.22 -60.18 14.37
N GLN A 131 -63.38 -59.62 14.02
CA GLN A 131 -64.61 -60.40 13.80
C GLN A 131 -64.47 -61.32 12.58
N LEU A 132 -63.95 -60.80 11.46
CA LEU A 132 -63.67 -61.59 10.26
C LEU A 132 -62.61 -62.67 10.49
N TRP A 133 -61.54 -62.34 11.22
CA TRP A 133 -60.48 -63.29 11.52
C TRP A 133 -60.93 -64.43 12.43
N ARG A 134 -61.89 -64.19 13.34
CA ARG A 134 -62.49 -65.25 14.17
C ARG A 134 -63.34 -66.24 13.37
N GLN A 135 -63.92 -65.78 12.26
CA GLN A 135 -64.71 -66.62 11.35
C GLN A 135 -63.80 -67.39 10.39
N GLU A 136 -62.75 -66.75 9.87
CA GLU A 136 -61.75 -67.34 8.99
C GLU A 136 -60.33 -67.01 9.46
N THR A 137 -59.77 -67.88 10.30
CA THR A 137 -58.44 -67.66 10.90
C THR A 137 -57.29 -67.63 9.90
N ASN A 138 -57.53 -68.12 8.68
CA ASN A 138 -56.56 -68.26 7.61
C ASN A 138 -56.66 -67.13 6.55
N ASN A 139 -57.51 -66.11 6.76
CA ASN A 139 -57.69 -65.03 5.81
C ASN A 139 -56.50 -64.06 5.85
N THR A 140 -55.61 -64.18 4.86
CA THR A 140 -54.37 -63.40 4.80
C THR A 140 -54.61 -61.90 4.56
N GLY A 141 -55.68 -61.51 3.87
CA GLY A 141 -56.04 -60.11 3.66
C GLY A 141 -56.42 -59.41 4.97
N VAL A 142 -57.18 -60.09 5.84
CA VAL A 142 -57.52 -59.60 7.17
C VAL A 142 -56.28 -59.51 8.07
N LEU A 143 -55.37 -60.49 8.00
CA LEU A 143 -54.12 -60.48 8.77
C LEU A 143 -53.18 -59.34 8.36
N LEU A 144 -53.08 -59.05 7.06
CA LEU A 144 -52.32 -57.90 6.54
C LEU A 144 -52.91 -56.58 7.05
N LEU A 145 -54.24 -56.43 6.99
CA LEU A 145 -54.92 -55.23 7.44
C LEU A 145 -54.79 -55.04 8.95
N LEU A 146 -54.92 -56.11 9.75
CA LEU A 146 -54.64 -56.08 11.20
C LEU A 146 -53.20 -55.67 11.50
N SER A 147 -52.23 -56.18 10.74
CA SER A 147 -50.84 -55.78 10.86
C SER A 147 -50.64 -54.28 10.62
N SER A 148 -51.22 -53.74 9.54
CA SER A 148 -51.17 -52.32 9.20
C SER A 148 -51.90 -51.44 10.21
N ILE A 149 -53.10 -51.82 10.68
CA ILE A 149 -53.84 -51.14 11.75
C ILE A 149 -52.99 -51.02 13.01
N HIS A 150 -52.39 -52.12 13.45
CA HIS A 150 -51.56 -52.13 14.64
C HIS A 150 -50.26 -51.34 14.47
N PHE A 151 -49.69 -51.32 13.27
CA PHE A 151 -48.55 -50.47 12.95
C PHE A 151 -48.89 -48.98 13.11
N GLN A 152 -50.01 -48.53 12.52
CA GLN A 152 -50.48 -47.13 12.64
C GLN A 152 -50.78 -46.74 14.09
N CYS A 153 -51.31 -47.67 14.90
CA CYS A 153 -51.53 -47.46 16.33
C CYS A 153 -50.25 -47.51 17.19
N ARG A 154 -49.05 -47.62 16.59
CA ARG A 154 -47.75 -47.85 17.27
C ARG A 154 -47.70 -49.09 18.17
N ARG A 155 -48.57 -50.08 17.94
CA ARG A 155 -48.60 -51.38 18.65
C ARG A 155 -47.72 -52.40 17.91
N LEU A 156 -46.41 -52.13 17.88
CA LEU A 156 -45.44 -52.82 17.02
C LEU A 156 -45.36 -54.34 17.25
N GLU A 157 -45.59 -54.83 18.47
CA GLU A 157 -45.58 -56.28 18.76
C GLU A 157 -46.77 -57.01 18.14
N LYS A 158 -47.96 -56.41 18.22
CA LYS A 158 -49.15 -56.96 17.57
C LYS A 158 -49.01 -56.93 16.05
N SER A 159 -48.48 -55.83 15.50
CA SER A 159 -48.23 -55.72 14.06
C SER A 159 -47.27 -56.82 13.56
N ALA A 160 -46.13 -57.01 14.23
CA ALA A 160 -45.21 -58.10 13.91
C ALA A 160 -45.85 -59.49 14.04
N HIS A 161 -46.68 -59.69 15.07
CA HIS A 161 -47.41 -60.95 15.28
C HIS A 161 -48.34 -61.27 14.11
N TYR A 162 -49.20 -60.32 13.69
CA TYR A 162 -50.12 -60.55 12.57
C TYR A 162 -49.41 -60.66 11.22
N SER A 163 -48.32 -59.92 10.99
CA SER A 163 -47.46 -60.14 9.80
C SER A 163 -46.86 -61.55 9.79
N SER A 164 -46.38 -62.04 10.94
CA SER A 164 -45.80 -63.38 11.05
C SER A 164 -46.84 -64.48 10.84
N LEU A 165 -48.07 -64.27 11.32
CA LEU A 165 -49.20 -65.16 11.04
C LEU A 165 -49.57 -65.16 9.55
N ALA A 166 -49.59 -63.99 8.90
CA ALA A 166 -49.83 -63.88 7.46
C ALA A 166 -48.77 -64.62 6.64
N ILE A 167 -47.49 -64.49 7.01
CA ILE A 167 -46.36 -65.21 6.38
C ILE A 167 -46.50 -66.73 6.59
N LYS A 168 -46.85 -67.16 7.81
CA LYS A 168 -47.03 -68.58 8.12
C LYS A 168 -48.15 -69.21 7.29
N GLN A 169 -49.21 -68.45 7.03
CA GLN A 169 -50.35 -68.91 6.23
C GLN A 169 -50.07 -68.89 4.72
N ASN A 170 -49.35 -67.87 4.24
CA ASN A 170 -48.88 -67.78 2.86
C ASN A 170 -47.45 -67.21 2.80
N PRO A 171 -46.43 -68.09 2.65
CA PRO A 171 -45.03 -67.65 2.58
C PRO A 171 -44.67 -66.82 1.35
N LEU A 172 -45.54 -66.74 0.32
CA LEU A 172 -45.32 -65.97 -0.90
C LEU A 172 -45.92 -64.54 -0.84
N LEU A 173 -46.43 -64.12 0.32
CA LEU A 173 -47.13 -62.84 0.49
C LEU A 173 -46.16 -61.68 0.76
N ALA A 174 -45.74 -60.98 -0.30
CA ALA A 174 -44.76 -59.89 -0.24
C ALA A 174 -45.15 -58.75 0.71
N GLU A 175 -46.44 -58.40 0.77
CA GLU A 175 -46.99 -57.34 1.62
C GLU A 175 -46.77 -57.62 3.12
N ALA A 176 -46.79 -58.90 3.53
CA ALA A 176 -46.58 -59.28 4.93
C ALA A 176 -45.11 -59.09 5.35
N TYR A 177 -44.16 -59.41 4.47
CA TYR A 177 -42.75 -59.14 4.69
C TYR A 177 -42.44 -57.64 4.70
N SER A 178 -43.08 -56.84 3.83
CA SER A 178 -42.91 -55.37 3.86
C SER A 178 -43.48 -54.75 5.13
N ASN A 179 -44.67 -55.17 5.58
CA ASN A 179 -45.23 -54.74 6.87
C ASN A 179 -44.33 -55.14 8.04
N LEU A 180 -43.75 -56.35 8.02
CA LEU A 180 -42.79 -56.78 9.03
C LEU A 180 -41.49 -55.97 8.98
N GLY A 181 -41.01 -55.63 7.77
CA GLY A 181 -39.87 -54.74 7.56
C GLY A 181 -40.10 -53.34 8.14
N ASN A 182 -41.31 -52.78 7.97
CA ASN A 182 -41.70 -51.50 8.58
C ASN A 182 -41.59 -51.54 10.10
N VAL A 183 -42.05 -52.64 10.72
CA VAL A 183 -41.93 -52.82 12.18
C VAL A 183 -40.46 -52.86 12.62
N TYR A 184 -39.60 -53.62 11.93
CA TYR A 184 -38.18 -53.68 12.27
C TYR A 184 -37.47 -52.34 12.07
N LYS A 185 -37.80 -51.60 11.02
CA LYS A 185 -37.26 -50.26 10.76
C LYS A 185 -37.60 -49.29 11.89
N GLU A 186 -38.86 -49.24 12.33
CA GLU A 186 -39.30 -48.37 13.45
C GLU A 186 -38.66 -48.76 14.79
N ARG A 187 -38.26 -50.02 14.97
CA ARG A 187 -37.49 -50.49 16.15
C ARG A 187 -35.99 -50.18 16.07
N GLY A 188 -35.50 -49.61 14.96
CA GLY A 188 -34.07 -49.40 14.71
C GLY A 188 -33.31 -50.67 14.31
N GLN A 189 -34.01 -51.77 14.02
CA GLN A 189 -33.45 -53.05 13.60
C GLN A 189 -33.28 -53.07 12.07
N LEU A 190 -32.35 -52.25 11.59
CA LEU A 190 -32.14 -52.03 10.15
C LEU A 190 -31.74 -53.29 9.36
N PRO A 191 -30.87 -54.19 9.86
CA PRO A 191 -30.52 -55.41 9.13
C PRO A 191 -31.73 -56.33 8.86
N GLU A 192 -32.57 -56.51 9.87
CA GLU A 192 -33.79 -57.32 9.79
C GLU A 192 -34.83 -56.65 8.88
N ALA A 193 -34.95 -55.32 8.94
CA ALA A 193 -35.82 -54.57 8.03
C ALA A 193 -35.40 -54.75 6.57
N LEU A 194 -34.11 -54.58 6.27
CA LEU A 194 -33.55 -54.72 4.93
C LEU A 194 -33.73 -56.14 4.38
N GLU A 195 -33.52 -57.19 5.19
CA GLU A 195 -33.74 -58.57 4.74
C GLU A 195 -35.22 -58.81 4.38
N ASN A 196 -36.14 -58.31 5.21
CA ASN A 196 -37.58 -58.44 4.98
C ASN A 196 -38.02 -57.67 3.72
N TYR A 197 -37.55 -56.44 3.50
CA TYR A 197 -37.86 -55.68 2.29
C TYR A 197 -37.26 -56.34 1.03
N ARG A 198 -36.00 -56.80 1.09
CA ARG A 198 -35.37 -57.56 -0.01
C ARG A 198 -36.12 -58.85 -0.32
N HIS A 199 -36.64 -59.53 0.70
CA HIS A 199 -37.47 -60.70 0.52
C HIS A 199 -38.82 -60.34 -0.14
N ALA A 200 -39.46 -59.26 0.31
CA ALA A 200 -40.72 -58.77 -0.27
C ALA A 200 -40.58 -58.45 -1.78
N VAL A 201 -39.56 -57.71 -2.19
CA VAL A 201 -39.35 -57.37 -3.62
C VAL A 201 -38.85 -58.56 -4.45
N ARG A 202 -38.22 -59.57 -3.84
CA ARG A 202 -37.89 -60.84 -4.53
C ARG A 202 -39.16 -61.66 -4.84
N LEU A 203 -40.11 -61.69 -3.91
CA LEU A 203 -41.38 -62.41 -4.08
C LEU A 203 -42.30 -61.70 -5.09
N LYS A 204 -42.30 -60.37 -5.08
CA LYS A 204 -43.11 -59.53 -5.97
C LYS A 204 -42.24 -58.43 -6.60
N PRO A 205 -41.62 -58.69 -7.75
CA PRO A 205 -40.69 -57.75 -8.40
C PRO A 205 -41.30 -56.41 -8.83
N ASP A 206 -42.62 -56.31 -8.99
CA ASP A 206 -43.37 -55.10 -9.31
C ASP A 206 -43.92 -54.37 -8.07
N PHE A 207 -43.45 -54.74 -6.86
CA PHE A 207 -43.91 -54.15 -5.60
C PHE A 207 -43.29 -52.78 -5.31
N ILE A 208 -43.89 -51.73 -5.87
CA ILE A 208 -43.41 -50.34 -5.76
C ILE A 208 -43.19 -49.90 -4.30
N ASP A 209 -44.19 -50.08 -3.42
CA ASP A 209 -44.06 -49.70 -2.00
C ASP A 209 -42.93 -50.46 -1.29
N GLY A 210 -42.66 -51.70 -1.72
CA GLY A 210 -41.52 -52.49 -1.26
C GLY A 210 -40.18 -51.83 -1.60
N TYR A 211 -40.01 -51.31 -2.81
CA TYR A 211 -38.80 -50.59 -3.21
C TYR A 211 -38.66 -49.22 -2.55
N ILE A 212 -39.75 -48.48 -2.36
CA ILE A 212 -39.74 -47.19 -1.63
C ILE A 212 -39.29 -47.40 -0.18
N ASN A 213 -39.87 -48.40 0.50
CA ASN A 213 -39.51 -48.72 1.88
C ASN A 213 -38.08 -49.27 1.98
N LEU A 214 -37.65 -50.08 1.01
CA LEU A 214 -36.27 -50.56 0.90
C LEU A 214 -35.29 -49.40 0.74
N ALA A 215 -35.58 -48.45 -0.17
CA ALA A 215 -34.73 -47.28 -0.40
C ALA A 215 -34.60 -46.42 0.87
N ALA A 216 -35.72 -46.14 1.55
CA ALA A 216 -35.70 -45.38 2.80
C ALA A 216 -34.89 -46.08 3.91
N ALA A 217 -34.98 -47.42 4.00
CA ALA A 217 -34.18 -48.19 4.96
C ALA A 217 -32.69 -48.23 4.60
N LEU A 218 -32.34 -48.28 3.31
CA LEU A 218 -30.96 -48.24 2.82
C LEU A 218 -30.31 -46.87 3.08
N VAL A 219 -31.05 -45.76 2.91
CA VAL A 219 -30.60 -44.42 3.30
C VAL A 219 -30.30 -44.37 4.79
N ALA A 220 -31.19 -44.90 5.64
CA ALA A 220 -30.99 -44.95 7.09
C ALA A 220 -29.78 -45.83 7.50
N ALA A 221 -29.46 -46.87 6.70
CA ALA A 221 -28.30 -47.74 6.91
C ALA A 221 -27.00 -47.20 6.30
N GLY A 222 -27.04 -46.07 5.58
CA GLY A 222 -25.88 -45.45 4.92
C GLY A 222 -25.49 -46.04 3.55
N ASP A 223 -26.26 -46.99 3.01
CA ASP A 223 -26.02 -47.58 1.68
C ASP A 223 -26.73 -46.78 0.58
N MET A 224 -26.13 -45.63 0.26
CA MET A 224 -26.74 -44.64 -0.63
C MET A 224 -26.87 -45.11 -2.09
N GLU A 225 -25.94 -45.91 -2.61
CA GLU A 225 -25.98 -46.38 -3.99
C GLU A 225 -27.07 -47.45 -4.21
N GLN A 226 -27.24 -48.39 -3.27
CA GLN A 226 -28.36 -49.32 -3.36
C GLN A 226 -29.71 -48.60 -3.18
N ALA A 227 -29.77 -47.53 -2.37
CA ALA A 227 -30.97 -46.73 -2.23
C ALA A 227 -31.34 -46.00 -3.55
N VAL A 228 -30.36 -45.45 -4.26
CA VAL A 228 -30.55 -44.88 -5.60
C VAL A 228 -31.15 -45.93 -6.54
N GLN A 229 -30.58 -47.14 -6.57
CA GLN A 229 -31.08 -48.21 -7.43
C GLN A 229 -32.52 -48.62 -7.08
N ALA A 230 -32.85 -48.71 -5.79
CA ALA A 230 -34.21 -49.03 -5.34
C ALA A 230 -35.23 -47.95 -5.75
N TYR A 231 -34.89 -46.67 -5.62
CA TYR A 231 -35.74 -45.57 -6.10
C TYR A 231 -35.89 -45.55 -7.63
N ILE A 232 -34.81 -45.81 -8.39
CA ILE A 232 -34.87 -45.92 -9.85
C ILE A 232 -35.81 -47.06 -10.26
N THR A 233 -35.69 -48.22 -9.62
CA THR A 233 -36.57 -49.38 -9.90
C THR A 233 -38.02 -49.07 -9.56
N ALA A 234 -38.31 -48.38 -8.43
CA ALA A 234 -39.67 -47.92 -8.11
C ALA A 234 -40.24 -47.00 -9.23
N LEU A 235 -39.42 -46.07 -9.74
CA LEU A 235 -39.80 -45.14 -10.80
C LEU A 235 -39.90 -45.79 -12.19
N GLN A 236 -39.24 -46.94 -12.42
CA GLN A 236 -39.41 -47.73 -13.65
C GLN A 236 -40.81 -48.36 -13.72
N TYR A 237 -41.33 -48.83 -12.58
CA TYR A 237 -42.68 -49.40 -12.50
C TYR A 237 -43.78 -48.32 -12.47
N ASN A 238 -43.53 -47.18 -11.81
CA ASN A 238 -44.44 -46.04 -11.85
C ASN A 238 -43.68 -44.71 -12.02
N PRO A 239 -43.59 -44.19 -13.27
CA PRO A 239 -42.89 -42.94 -13.56
C PRO A 239 -43.54 -41.68 -12.99
N ASP A 240 -44.79 -41.71 -12.50
CA ASP A 240 -45.53 -40.52 -12.08
C ASP A 240 -45.36 -40.18 -10.59
N LEU A 241 -44.54 -40.95 -9.85
CA LEU A 241 -44.25 -40.74 -8.43
C LEU A 241 -43.27 -39.57 -8.21
N TYR A 242 -43.77 -38.35 -8.41
CA TYR A 242 -42.99 -37.11 -8.29
C TYR A 242 -42.34 -36.90 -6.90
N CYS A 243 -42.97 -37.38 -5.80
CA CYS A 243 -42.39 -37.34 -4.45
C CYS A 243 -41.13 -38.22 -4.37
N VAL A 244 -41.24 -39.48 -4.81
CA VAL A 244 -40.12 -40.44 -4.86
C VAL A 244 -39.01 -39.93 -5.77
N ARG A 245 -39.36 -39.27 -6.88
CA ARG A 245 -38.38 -38.65 -7.77
C ARG A 245 -37.66 -37.47 -7.10
N SER A 246 -38.35 -36.66 -6.30
CA SER A 246 -37.71 -35.61 -5.50
C SER A 246 -36.81 -36.19 -4.41
N ASP A 247 -37.21 -37.28 -3.75
CA ASP A 247 -36.39 -37.96 -2.74
C ASP A 247 -35.12 -38.58 -3.35
N LEU A 248 -35.23 -39.16 -4.55
CA LEU A 248 -34.07 -39.58 -5.35
C LEU A 248 -33.16 -38.39 -5.68
N GLY A 249 -33.74 -37.25 -6.06
CA GLY A 249 -32.98 -36.01 -6.29
C GLY A 249 -32.23 -35.54 -5.04
N ASN A 250 -32.84 -35.62 -3.86
CA ASN A 250 -32.21 -35.25 -2.58
C ASN A 250 -31.01 -36.15 -2.29
N LEU A 251 -31.16 -37.46 -2.50
CA LEU A 251 -30.10 -38.44 -2.31
C LEU A 251 -28.93 -38.22 -3.30
N LEU A 252 -29.23 -37.97 -4.58
CA LEU A 252 -28.22 -37.67 -5.59
C LEU A 252 -27.46 -36.38 -5.30
N LYS A 253 -28.15 -35.35 -4.79
CA LYS A 253 -27.51 -34.10 -4.32
C LYS A 253 -26.55 -34.38 -3.16
N ALA A 254 -26.93 -35.22 -2.20
CA ALA A 254 -26.07 -35.61 -1.09
C ALA A 254 -24.82 -36.38 -1.56
N LEU A 255 -24.92 -37.12 -2.67
CA LEU A 255 -23.80 -37.80 -3.35
C LEU A 255 -22.97 -36.87 -4.27
N ALA A 256 -23.24 -35.56 -4.28
CA ALA A 256 -22.64 -34.57 -5.18
C ALA A 256 -22.87 -34.82 -6.70
N ARG A 257 -23.86 -35.64 -7.04
CA ARG A 257 -24.30 -35.91 -8.44
C ARG A 257 -25.32 -34.87 -8.88
N LEU A 258 -24.89 -33.60 -8.94
CA LEU A 258 -25.77 -32.43 -9.08
C LEU A 258 -26.60 -32.43 -10.38
N ASP A 259 -26.03 -32.89 -11.50
CA ASP A 259 -26.74 -32.92 -12.79
C ASP A 259 -27.88 -33.94 -12.81
N GLU A 260 -27.68 -35.10 -12.16
CA GLU A 260 -28.71 -36.13 -12.03
C GLU A 260 -29.80 -35.71 -11.03
N ALA A 261 -29.41 -35.06 -9.93
CA ALA A 261 -30.36 -34.46 -8.99
C ALA A 261 -31.24 -33.40 -9.67
N LYS A 262 -30.63 -32.52 -10.47
CA LYS A 262 -31.33 -31.52 -11.29
C LYS A 262 -32.35 -32.16 -12.23
N ALA A 263 -31.96 -33.22 -12.95
CA ALA A 263 -32.87 -33.94 -13.85
C ALA A 263 -34.07 -34.52 -13.09
N CYS A 264 -33.85 -35.06 -11.89
CA CYS A 264 -34.91 -35.58 -11.04
C CYS A 264 -35.90 -34.50 -10.60
N TYR A 265 -35.42 -33.34 -10.13
CA TYR A 265 -36.31 -32.23 -9.73
C TYR A 265 -37.08 -31.64 -10.91
N LEU A 266 -36.42 -31.43 -12.07
CA LEU A 266 -37.09 -30.93 -13.27
C LEU A 266 -38.21 -31.86 -13.71
N LYS A 267 -37.97 -33.17 -13.69
CA LYS A 267 -38.99 -34.14 -14.06
C LYS A 267 -40.09 -34.28 -13.00
N ALA A 268 -39.79 -34.09 -11.71
CA ALA A 268 -40.81 -33.99 -10.66
C ALA A 268 -41.72 -32.76 -10.86
N ILE A 269 -41.15 -31.62 -11.24
CA ILE A 269 -41.87 -30.38 -11.60
C ILE A 269 -42.71 -30.58 -12.86
N GLU A 270 -42.20 -31.28 -13.87
CA GLU A 270 -42.96 -31.59 -15.10
C GLU A 270 -44.20 -32.43 -14.79
N THR A 271 -44.08 -33.42 -13.91
CA THR A 271 -45.22 -34.24 -13.46
C THR A 271 -46.18 -33.46 -12.57
N ARG A 272 -45.67 -32.60 -11.67
CA ARG A 272 -46.47 -31.78 -10.77
C ARG A 272 -45.89 -30.36 -10.60
N PRO A 273 -46.37 -29.39 -11.40
CA PRO A 273 -45.82 -28.03 -11.40
C PRO A 273 -46.02 -27.23 -10.09
N ASP A 274 -47.02 -27.56 -9.29
CA ASP A 274 -47.35 -26.92 -8.00
C ASP A 274 -46.56 -27.50 -6.81
N PHE A 275 -45.65 -28.45 -7.03
CA PHE A 275 -44.86 -29.06 -5.96
C PHE A 275 -43.70 -28.17 -5.50
N ALA A 276 -43.98 -27.24 -4.58
CA ALA A 276 -43.05 -26.23 -4.06
C ALA A 276 -41.70 -26.79 -3.57
N VAL A 277 -41.68 -28.00 -2.99
CA VAL A 277 -40.47 -28.67 -2.49
C VAL A 277 -39.46 -28.94 -3.61
N ALA A 278 -39.91 -29.42 -4.78
CA ALA A 278 -39.01 -29.66 -5.92
C ALA A 278 -38.43 -28.35 -6.47
N TRP A 279 -39.19 -27.26 -6.47
CA TRP A 279 -38.69 -25.93 -6.84
C TRP A 279 -37.61 -25.43 -5.87
N SER A 280 -37.83 -25.56 -4.56
CA SER A 280 -36.83 -25.19 -3.54
C SER A 280 -35.56 -26.03 -3.64
N ASN A 281 -35.69 -27.35 -3.81
CA ASN A 281 -34.55 -28.25 -3.96
C ASN A 281 -33.76 -27.99 -5.25
N LEU A 282 -34.44 -27.65 -6.34
CA LEU A 282 -33.80 -27.21 -7.58
C LEU A 282 -33.06 -25.88 -7.40
N GLY A 283 -33.64 -24.92 -6.67
CA GLY A 283 -32.97 -23.68 -6.27
C GLY A 283 -31.67 -23.94 -5.50
N CYS A 284 -31.68 -24.91 -4.58
CA CYS A 284 -30.47 -25.33 -3.87
C CYS A 284 -29.38 -25.90 -4.79
N VAL A 285 -29.76 -26.65 -5.83
CA VAL A 285 -28.79 -27.18 -6.80
C VAL A 285 -28.16 -26.05 -7.62
N PHE A 286 -28.96 -25.12 -8.12
CA PHE A 286 -28.44 -23.96 -8.84
C PHE A 286 -27.54 -23.09 -7.96
N ASN A 287 -27.88 -22.95 -6.68
CA ASN A 287 -26.99 -22.25 -5.74
C ASN A 287 -25.64 -22.95 -5.59
N ALA A 288 -25.64 -24.29 -5.43
CA ALA A 288 -24.41 -25.08 -5.37
C ALA A 288 -23.58 -25.05 -6.67
N GLN A 289 -24.22 -24.78 -7.81
CA GLN A 289 -23.55 -24.59 -9.11
C GLN A 289 -23.05 -23.16 -9.35
N GLY A 290 -23.33 -22.21 -8.44
CA GLY A 290 -22.98 -20.79 -8.59
C GLY A 290 -23.93 -20.00 -9.51
N GLU A 291 -25.04 -20.59 -9.93
CA GLU A 291 -26.06 -19.98 -10.79
C GLU A 291 -27.07 -19.17 -9.96
N ILE A 292 -26.60 -18.10 -9.33
CA ILE A 292 -27.31 -17.30 -8.31
C ILE A 292 -28.69 -16.81 -8.79
N TRP A 293 -28.78 -16.31 -10.02
CA TRP A 293 -30.04 -15.77 -10.56
C TRP A 293 -31.10 -16.85 -10.78
N LEU A 294 -30.69 -18.05 -11.20
CA LEU A 294 -31.59 -19.19 -11.34
C LEU A 294 -32.03 -19.69 -9.97
N ALA A 295 -31.11 -19.75 -8.99
CA ALA A 295 -31.45 -20.10 -7.62
C ALA A 295 -32.53 -19.17 -7.04
N ILE A 296 -32.37 -17.84 -7.17
CA ILE A 296 -33.37 -16.84 -6.74
C ILE A 296 -34.72 -17.13 -7.41
N HIS A 297 -34.75 -17.29 -8.73
CA HIS A 297 -35.99 -17.55 -9.47
C HIS A 297 -36.74 -18.77 -8.93
N HIS A 298 -36.03 -19.88 -8.72
CA HIS A 298 -36.65 -21.13 -8.26
C HIS A 298 -37.10 -21.06 -6.80
N PHE A 299 -36.37 -20.37 -5.91
CA PHE A 299 -36.83 -20.11 -4.55
C PHE A 299 -38.06 -19.18 -4.51
N GLU A 300 -38.11 -18.15 -5.35
CA GLU A 300 -39.29 -17.28 -5.48
C GLU A 300 -40.52 -18.04 -5.95
N LYS A 301 -40.34 -18.97 -6.89
CA LYS A 301 -41.42 -19.88 -7.31
C LYS A 301 -41.87 -20.79 -6.18
N ALA A 302 -40.95 -21.34 -5.40
CA ALA A 302 -41.29 -22.19 -4.26
C ALA A 302 -42.15 -21.44 -3.21
N VAL A 303 -41.76 -20.22 -2.82
CA VAL A 303 -42.53 -19.43 -1.83
C VAL A 303 -43.83 -18.85 -2.39
N ALA A 304 -43.94 -18.69 -3.71
CA ALA A 304 -45.19 -18.29 -4.36
C ALA A 304 -46.22 -19.45 -4.40
N LEU A 305 -45.73 -20.69 -4.54
CA LEU A 305 -46.56 -21.89 -4.52
C LEU A 305 -46.95 -22.29 -3.09
N ASP A 306 -46.04 -22.12 -2.12
CA ASP A 306 -46.31 -22.34 -0.69
C ASP A 306 -45.82 -21.13 0.15
N PRO A 307 -46.72 -20.19 0.49
CA PRO A 307 -46.40 -19.02 1.31
C PRO A 307 -46.01 -19.31 2.78
N ASN A 308 -46.12 -20.55 3.24
CA ASN A 308 -45.73 -20.99 4.58
C ASN A 308 -44.44 -21.81 4.58
N PHE A 309 -43.74 -21.90 3.43
CA PHE A 309 -42.52 -22.69 3.30
C PHE A 309 -41.30 -21.97 3.92
N LEU A 310 -41.10 -22.16 5.23
CA LEU A 310 -40.03 -21.52 6.01
C LEU A 310 -38.64 -21.69 5.37
N ASP A 311 -38.23 -22.92 5.04
CA ASP A 311 -36.89 -23.19 4.51
C ASP A 311 -36.63 -22.50 3.17
N ALA A 312 -37.66 -22.36 2.33
CA ALA A 312 -37.54 -21.64 1.06
C ALA A 312 -37.29 -20.14 1.27
N TYR A 313 -37.92 -19.51 2.28
CA TYR A 313 -37.64 -18.11 2.63
C TYR A 313 -36.23 -17.92 3.22
N ILE A 314 -35.76 -18.83 4.07
CA ILE A 314 -34.40 -18.77 4.62
C ILE A 314 -33.36 -18.89 3.50
N ASN A 315 -33.53 -19.88 2.61
CA ASN A 315 -32.63 -20.09 1.48
C ASN A 315 -32.69 -18.93 0.47
N LEU A 316 -33.88 -18.39 0.20
CA LEU A 316 -34.04 -17.19 -0.62
C LEU A 316 -33.28 -16.00 -0.02
N GLY A 317 -33.43 -15.76 1.28
CA GLY A 317 -32.70 -14.71 2.00
C GLY A 317 -31.18 -14.87 1.92
N ASN A 318 -30.67 -16.10 2.06
CA ASN A 318 -29.24 -16.41 1.97
C ASN A 318 -28.68 -16.08 0.57
N VAL A 319 -29.35 -16.54 -0.49
CA VAL A 319 -28.90 -16.29 -1.87
C VAL A 319 -29.03 -14.80 -2.25
N LEU A 320 -30.08 -14.12 -1.78
CA LEU A 320 -30.23 -12.68 -2.00
C LEU A 320 -29.16 -11.86 -1.27
N LYS A 321 -28.73 -12.30 -0.08
CA LYS A 321 -27.58 -11.71 0.64
C LYS A 321 -26.30 -11.89 -0.18
N GLU A 322 -26.02 -13.09 -0.66
CA GLU A 322 -24.84 -13.36 -1.52
C GLU A 322 -24.85 -12.53 -2.81
N ALA A 323 -26.02 -12.32 -3.39
CA ALA A 323 -26.22 -11.44 -4.55
C ALA A 323 -26.17 -9.93 -4.22
N ARG A 324 -26.00 -9.56 -2.95
CA ARG A 324 -26.04 -8.17 -2.43
C ARG A 324 -27.35 -7.42 -2.71
N ILE A 325 -28.46 -8.13 -2.78
CA ILE A 325 -29.82 -7.57 -2.95
C ILE A 325 -30.47 -7.46 -1.57
N PHE A 326 -29.91 -6.58 -0.74
CA PHE A 326 -30.18 -6.55 0.70
C PHE A 326 -31.64 -6.30 1.07
N ASP A 327 -32.33 -5.38 0.38
CA ASP A 327 -33.73 -5.06 0.71
C ASP A 327 -34.65 -6.29 0.57
N ARG A 328 -34.42 -7.11 -0.47
CA ARG A 328 -35.18 -8.36 -0.68
C ARG A 328 -34.74 -9.46 0.27
N ALA A 329 -33.45 -9.53 0.62
CA ALA A 329 -32.95 -10.47 1.62
C ALA A 329 -33.60 -10.21 2.99
N VAL A 330 -33.66 -8.95 3.42
CA VAL A 330 -34.36 -8.53 4.65
C VAL A 330 -35.83 -8.94 4.61
N ALA A 331 -36.53 -8.67 3.50
CA ALA A 331 -37.94 -9.06 3.36
C ALA A 331 -38.15 -10.59 3.49
N ALA A 332 -37.27 -11.39 2.89
CA ALA A 332 -37.31 -12.85 2.98
C ALA A 332 -37.06 -13.34 4.42
N TYR A 333 -36.06 -12.80 5.12
CA TYR A 333 -35.79 -13.17 6.51
C TYR A 333 -36.89 -12.71 7.47
N LEU A 334 -37.44 -11.51 7.31
CA LEU A 334 -38.57 -11.05 8.11
C LEU A 334 -39.81 -11.92 7.89
N ARG A 335 -40.03 -12.40 6.66
CA ARG A 335 -41.10 -13.36 6.38
C ARG A 335 -40.84 -14.71 7.04
N ALA A 336 -39.59 -15.21 7.02
CA ALA A 336 -39.20 -16.40 7.76
C ALA A 336 -39.40 -16.24 9.28
N LEU A 337 -39.07 -15.07 9.85
CA LEU A 337 -39.29 -14.76 11.27
C LEU A 337 -40.78 -14.60 11.62
N ASN A 338 -41.63 -14.15 10.70
CA ASN A 338 -43.08 -14.16 10.92
C ASN A 338 -43.63 -15.59 11.02
N LEU A 339 -43.05 -16.54 10.30
CA LEU A 339 -43.41 -17.96 10.38
C LEU A 339 -42.78 -18.65 11.60
N SER A 340 -41.56 -18.26 12.00
CA SER A 340 -40.84 -18.80 13.15
C SER A 340 -40.06 -17.71 13.90
N PRO A 341 -40.71 -16.99 14.85
CA PRO A 341 -40.12 -15.82 15.52
C PRO A 341 -38.87 -16.10 16.36
N ASN A 342 -38.74 -17.35 16.84
CA ASN A 342 -37.68 -17.77 17.76
C ASN A 342 -36.50 -18.46 17.03
N ASN A 343 -36.36 -18.28 15.72
CA ASN A 343 -35.27 -18.89 14.96
C ASN A 343 -33.98 -18.03 15.06
N ALA A 344 -33.08 -18.43 15.95
CA ALA A 344 -31.80 -17.74 16.20
C ALA A 344 -30.92 -17.60 14.95
N VAL A 345 -30.90 -18.60 14.07
CA VAL A 345 -30.10 -18.58 12.83
C VAL A 345 -30.58 -17.51 11.87
N VAL A 346 -31.91 -17.33 11.76
CA VAL A 346 -32.50 -16.29 10.89
C VAL A 346 -32.23 -14.90 11.45
N HIS A 347 -32.30 -14.70 12.77
CA HIS A 347 -31.86 -13.45 13.41
C HIS A 347 -30.38 -13.17 13.13
N GLY A 348 -29.50 -14.17 13.26
CA GLY A 348 -28.08 -14.03 12.95
C GLY A 348 -27.82 -13.65 11.49
N ASN A 349 -28.49 -14.30 10.54
CA ASN A 349 -28.34 -14.00 9.11
C ASN A 349 -28.91 -12.62 8.73
N LEU A 350 -30.01 -12.21 9.35
CA LEU A 350 -30.58 -10.86 9.18
C LEU A 350 -29.62 -9.79 9.74
N ALA A 351 -29.03 -10.03 10.90
CA ALA A 351 -28.04 -9.15 11.49
C ALA A 351 -26.80 -8.97 10.60
N CYS A 352 -26.35 -10.03 9.91
CA CYS A 352 -25.30 -9.94 8.89
C CYS A 352 -25.67 -8.99 7.74
N VAL A 353 -26.92 -9.01 7.27
CA VAL A 353 -27.38 -8.08 6.22
C VAL A 353 -27.38 -6.64 6.73
N TYR A 354 -27.88 -6.40 7.94
CA TYR A 354 -27.83 -5.05 8.53
C TYR A 354 -26.41 -4.54 8.72
N TYR A 355 -25.49 -5.42 9.11
CA TYR A 355 -24.07 -5.10 9.20
C TYR A 355 -23.50 -4.69 7.83
N GLU A 356 -23.74 -5.47 6.77
CA GLU A 356 -23.27 -5.15 5.41
C GLU A 356 -23.91 -3.88 4.82
N GLN A 357 -25.11 -3.51 5.26
CA GLN A 357 -25.76 -2.22 4.91
C GLN A 357 -25.22 -1.02 5.71
N GLY A 358 -24.34 -1.23 6.70
CA GLY A 358 -23.83 -0.19 7.59
C GLY A 358 -24.80 0.21 8.70
N LEU A 359 -25.87 -0.55 8.92
CA LEU A 359 -26.85 -0.33 10.01
C LEU A 359 -26.36 -1.01 11.29
N ILE A 360 -25.23 -0.53 11.81
CA ILE A 360 -24.46 -1.20 12.87
C ILE A 360 -25.26 -1.40 14.17
N ASP A 361 -26.04 -0.40 14.60
CA ASP A 361 -26.86 -0.51 15.82
C ASP A 361 -27.92 -1.61 15.69
N LEU A 362 -28.61 -1.67 14.55
CA LEU A 362 -29.62 -2.67 14.29
C LEU A 362 -29.02 -4.08 14.18
N ALA A 363 -27.82 -4.19 13.60
CA ALA A 363 -27.07 -5.44 13.56
C ALA A 363 -26.74 -5.92 14.98
N ILE A 364 -26.22 -5.05 15.85
CA ILE A 364 -25.89 -5.37 17.24
C ILE A 364 -27.12 -5.90 17.99
N ASP A 365 -28.25 -5.20 17.92
CA ASP A 365 -29.48 -5.61 18.61
C ASP A 365 -30.01 -6.95 18.10
N THR A 366 -29.94 -7.16 16.78
CA THR A 366 -30.40 -8.41 16.16
C THR A 366 -29.47 -9.59 16.48
N TYR A 367 -28.14 -9.38 16.53
CA TYR A 367 -27.20 -10.41 17.00
C TYR A 367 -27.43 -10.76 18.48
N ARG A 368 -27.67 -9.77 19.34
CA ARG A 368 -28.02 -10.02 20.74
C ARG A 368 -29.28 -10.87 20.85
N ARG A 369 -30.30 -10.60 20.03
CA ARG A 369 -31.51 -11.42 19.98
C ARG A 369 -31.22 -12.87 19.55
N ALA A 370 -30.36 -13.07 18.56
CA ALA A 370 -29.94 -14.42 18.16
C ALA A 370 -29.25 -15.17 19.31
N ILE A 371 -28.40 -14.48 20.08
CA ILE A 371 -27.68 -15.04 21.23
C ILE A 371 -28.62 -15.32 22.42
N GLU A 372 -29.61 -14.45 22.67
CA GLU A 372 -30.64 -14.69 23.70
C GLU A 372 -31.44 -15.98 23.42
N LEU A 373 -31.79 -16.20 22.14
CA LEU A 373 -32.51 -17.38 21.70
C LEU A 373 -31.62 -18.64 21.71
N GLN A 374 -30.34 -18.49 21.38
CA GLN A 374 -29.36 -19.58 21.36
C GLN A 374 -28.00 -19.14 21.97
N PRO A 375 -27.80 -19.35 23.29
CA PRO A 375 -26.58 -18.93 23.97
C PRO A 375 -25.30 -19.66 23.52
N ASN A 376 -25.42 -20.85 22.93
CA ASN A 376 -24.30 -21.62 22.37
C ASN A 376 -24.17 -21.38 20.86
N PHE A 377 -23.95 -20.12 20.45
CA PHE A 377 -23.83 -19.73 19.05
C PHE A 377 -22.55 -18.92 18.77
N PRO A 378 -21.39 -19.58 18.59
CA PRO A 378 -20.08 -18.92 18.44
C PRO A 378 -20.02 -17.89 17.31
N ASP A 379 -20.61 -18.19 16.15
CA ASP A 379 -20.62 -17.28 14.98
C ASP A 379 -21.34 -15.96 15.31
N ALA A 380 -22.46 -16.02 16.05
CA ALA A 380 -23.20 -14.84 16.46
C ALA A 380 -22.38 -13.96 17.42
N TYR A 381 -21.64 -14.55 18.37
CA TYR A 381 -20.70 -13.78 19.22
C TYR A 381 -19.55 -13.17 18.40
N CYS A 382 -18.99 -13.90 17.45
CA CYS A 382 -17.93 -13.40 16.58
C CYS A 382 -18.40 -12.22 15.72
N ASN A 383 -19.59 -12.33 15.12
CA ASN A 383 -20.16 -11.28 14.28
C ASN A 383 -20.65 -10.09 15.10
N LEU A 384 -21.19 -10.30 16.30
CA LEU A 384 -21.48 -9.23 17.26
C LEU A 384 -20.20 -8.47 17.63
N ALA A 385 -19.11 -9.19 17.89
CA ALA A 385 -17.81 -8.57 18.18
C ALA A 385 -17.30 -7.71 17.03
N ASN A 386 -17.45 -8.16 15.77
CA ASN A 386 -17.12 -7.36 14.59
C ASN A 386 -17.92 -6.04 14.56
N ALA A 387 -19.23 -6.10 14.80
CA ALA A 387 -20.10 -4.91 14.83
C ALA A 387 -19.76 -3.96 15.99
N LEU A 388 -19.48 -4.49 17.19
CA LEU A 388 -19.05 -3.70 18.35
C LEU A 388 -17.69 -3.03 18.11
N LYS A 389 -16.74 -3.72 17.46
CA LYS A 389 -15.44 -3.14 17.09
C LYS A 389 -15.62 -1.96 16.15
N GLU A 390 -16.47 -2.09 15.13
CA GLU A 390 -16.74 -1.02 14.17
C GLU A 390 -17.40 0.21 14.83
N LYS A 391 -18.24 -0.02 15.84
CA LYS A 391 -18.81 1.03 16.69
C LYS A 391 -17.80 1.66 17.68
N GLY A 392 -16.60 1.09 17.80
CA GLY A 392 -15.54 1.55 18.72
C GLY A 392 -15.60 0.96 20.14
N GLN A 393 -16.52 0.02 20.40
CA GLN A 393 -16.66 -0.67 21.69
C GLN A 393 -15.69 -1.87 21.77
N VAL A 394 -14.38 -1.59 21.76
CA VAL A 394 -13.33 -2.61 21.64
C VAL A 394 -13.32 -3.61 22.81
N VAL A 395 -13.60 -3.15 24.03
CA VAL A 395 -13.62 -4.02 25.23
C VAL A 395 -14.74 -5.06 25.15
N GLU A 396 -15.96 -4.63 24.80
CA GLU A 396 -17.09 -5.54 24.62
C GLU A 396 -16.86 -6.50 23.44
N ALA A 397 -16.24 -6.03 22.36
CA ALA A 397 -15.87 -6.88 21.23
C ALA A 397 -14.89 -7.98 21.66
N GLU A 398 -13.88 -7.64 22.47
CA GLU A 398 -12.92 -8.60 23.00
C GLU A 398 -13.59 -9.66 23.91
N GLU A 399 -14.52 -9.27 24.77
CA GLU A 399 -15.31 -10.20 25.59
C GLU A 399 -16.16 -11.16 24.75
N CYS A 400 -16.77 -10.65 23.67
CA CYS A 400 -17.53 -11.46 22.72
C CYS A 400 -16.64 -12.46 21.98
N TYR A 401 -15.46 -12.07 21.46
CA TYR A 401 -14.52 -13.04 20.86
C TYR A 401 -14.05 -14.09 21.86
N ASN A 402 -13.72 -13.68 23.10
CA ASN A 402 -13.34 -14.63 24.15
C ASN A 402 -14.48 -15.59 24.49
N THR A 403 -15.73 -15.13 24.46
CA THR A 403 -16.90 -15.99 24.67
C THR A 403 -17.08 -16.97 23.51
N ALA A 404 -16.96 -16.52 22.26
CA ALA A 404 -16.96 -17.40 21.09
C ALA A 404 -15.89 -18.49 21.20
N LEU A 405 -14.68 -18.14 21.66
CA LEU A 405 -13.57 -19.07 21.84
C LEU A 405 -13.71 -19.99 23.06
N ARG A 406 -14.44 -19.58 24.11
CA ARG A 406 -14.82 -20.48 25.22
C ARG A 406 -15.82 -21.54 24.75
N LEU A 407 -16.77 -21.16 23.91
CA LEU A 407 -17.77 -22.06 23.33
C LEU A 407 -17.15 -22.98 22.28
N CYS A 408 -16.27 -22.44 21.43
CA CYS A 408 -15.57 -23.17 20.38
C CYS A 408 -14.09 -22.72 20.30
N PRO A 409 -13.17 -23.43 20.98
CA PRO A 409 -11.75 -23.08 20.99
C PRO A 409 -11.04 -23.13 19.63
N THR A 410 -11.67 -23.78 18.64
CA THR A 410 -11.23 -23.93 17.26
C THR A 410 -11.97 -22.99 16.30
N HIS A 411 -12.53 -21.87 16.78
CA HIS A 411 -13.20 -20.90 15.93
C HIS A 411 -12.17 -19.94 15.28
N ALA A 412 -11.75 -20.24 14.04
CA ALA A 412 -10.64 -19.57 13.36
C ALA A 412 -10.85 -18.06 13.18
N ASP A 413 -12.05 -17.62 12.80
CA ASP A 413 -12.36 -16.20 12.61
C ASP A 413 -12.22 -15.40 13.91
N SER A 414 -12.70 -15.93 15.04
CA SER A 414 -12.52 -15.28 16.35
C SER A 414 -11.05 -15.23 16.78
N LEU A 415 -10.24 -16.26 16.49
CA LEU A 415 -8.81 -16.23 16.75
C LEU A 415 -8.11 -15.13 15.95
N ASN A 416 -8.37 -15.04 14.63
CA ASN A 416 -7.80 -14.01 13.76
C ASN A 416 -8.26 -12.60 14.14
N ASN A 417 -9.54 -12.41 14.46
CA ASN A 417 -10.07 -11.09 14.77
C ASN A 417 -9.65 -10.61 16.17
N LEU A 418 -9.55 -11.51 17.15
CA LEU A 418 -8.95 -11.20 18.44
C LEU A 418 -7.46 -10.86 18.28
N ALA A 419 -6.73 -11.57 17.42
CA ALA A 419 -5.34 -11.23 17.09
C ALA A 419 -5.21 -9.82 16.51
N ASN A 420 -6.14 -9.41 15.62
CA ASN A 420 -6.18 -8.04 15.08
C ASN A 420 -6.34 -6.99 16.20
N ILE A 421 -7.23 -7.23 17.18
CA ILE A 421 -7.38 -6.34 18.35
C ILE A 421 -6.11 -6.29 19.18
N LYS A 422 -5.51 -7.45 19.49
CA LYS A 422 -4.25 -7.51 20.27
C LYS A 422 -3.10 -6.78 19.56
N ARG A 423 -3.02 -6.89 18.24
CA ARG A 423 -2.08 -6.13 17.41
C ARG A 423 -2.33 -4.62 17.52
N GLU A 424 -3.57 -4.18 17.38
CA GLU A 424 -3.97 -2.76 17.50
C GLU A 424 -3.70 -2.20 18.92
N GLN A 425 -3.81 -3.03 19.95
CA GLN A 425 -3.47 -2.69 21.34
C GLN A 425 -1.95 -2.70 21.62
N GLY A 426 -1.12 -3.17 20.67
CA GLY A 426 0.33 -3.28 20.83
C GLY A 426 0.84 -4.57 21.51
N TYR A 427 -0.04 -5.53 21.79
CA TYR A 427 0.33 -6.85 22.33
C TYR A 427 0.75 -7.79 21.20
N ILE A 428 1.92 -7.52 20.61
CA ILE A 428 2.36 -8.15 19.35
C ILE A 428 2.60 -9.66 19.50
N GLU A 429 3.23 -10.11 20.59
CA GLU A 429 3.50 -11.53 20.82
C GLU A 429 2.21 -12.34 20.97
N GLU A 430 1.22 -11.77 21.68
CA GLU A 430 -0.08 -12.40 21.84
C GLU A 430 -0.84 -12.47 20.51
N ALA A 431 -0.80 -11.40 19.72
CA ALA A 431 -1.37 -11.38 18.38
C ALA A 431 -0.74 -12.47 17.49
N THR A 432 0.60 -12.58 17.45
CA THR A 432 1.30 -13.62 16.69
C THR A 432 0.85 -15.03 17.11
N ARG A 433 0.76 -15.30 18.42
CA ARG A 433 0.29 -16.59 18.94
C ARG A 433 -1.13 -16.91 18.47
N LEU A 434 -2.03 -15.92 18.49
CA LEU A 434 -3.42 -16.10 18.07
C LEU A 434 -3.54 -16.32 16.55
N TYR A 435 -2.76 -15.62 15.72
CA TYR A 435 -2.73 -15.89 14.27
C TYR A 435 -2.19 -17.29 13.96
N LEU A 436 -1.11 -17.71 14.63
CA LEU A 436 -0.58 -19.07 14.47
C LEU A 436 -1.61 -20.12 14.85
N LYS A 437 -2.31 -19.93 15.97
CA LYS A 437 -3.40 -20.84 16.38
C LYS A 437 -4.56 -20.85 15.37
N ALA A 438 -4.90 -19.70 14.78
CA ALA A 438 -5.91 -19.64 13.71
C ALA A 438 -5.47 -20.48 12.50
N LEU A 439 -4.19 -20.42 12.12
CA LEU A 439 -3.62 -21.18 11.01
C LEU A 439 -3.40 -22.67 11.33
N GLU A 440 -3.18 -23.05 12.60
CA GLU A 440 -3.17 -24.45 13.03
C GLU A 440 -4.55 -25.09 12.85
N VAL A 441 -5.61 -24.34 13.12
CA VAL A 441 -7.00 -24.80 12.99
C VAL A 441 -7.46 -24.76 11.52
N PHE A 442 -7.15 -23.68 10.81
CA PHE A 442 -7.52 -23.49 9.41
C PHE A 442 -6.31 -23.00 8.59
N PRO A 443 -5.51 -23.92 8.03
CA PRO A 443 -4.32 -23.57 7.26
C PRO A 443 -4.59 -22.75 5.99
N GLU A 444 -5.77 -22.90 5.37
CA GLU A 444 -6.14 -22.16 4.15
C GLU A 444 -6.79 -20.80 4.46
N PHE A 445 -6.43 -20.16 5.58
CA PHE A 445 -6.95 -18.85 5.96
C PHE A 445 -6.09 -17.70 5.40
N ALA A 446 -6.40 -17.26 4.18
CA ALA A 446 -5.64 -16.20 3.49
C ALA A 446 -5.50 -14.90 4.33
N ALA A 447 -6.56 -14.47 5.00
CA ALA A 447 -6.53 -13.26 5.84
C ALA A 447 -5.59 -13.40 7.04
N ALA A 448 -5.57 -14.56 7.72
CA ALA A 448 -4.66 -14.81 8.84
C ALA A 448 -3.20 -14.85 8.38
N HIS A 449 -2.90 -15.46 7.22
CA HIS A 449 -1.58 -15.39 6.60
C HIS A 449 -1.15 -13.95 6.32
N SER A 450 -2.01 -13.13 5.69
CA SER A 450 -1.70 -11.72 5.37
C SER A 450 -1.51 -10.86 6.63
N ASN A 451 -2.33 -11.06 7.66
CA ASN A 451 -2.22 -10.34 8.92
C ASN A 451 -0.96 -10.73 9.72
N LEU A 452 -0.63 -12.02 9.78
CA LEU A 452 0.59 -12.51 10.39
C LEU A 452 1.82 -11.98 9.65
N ALA A 453 1.80 -11.98 8.32
CA ALA A 453 2.86 -11.40 7.50
C ALA A 453 3.10 -9.92 7.82
N SER A 454 2.04 -9.13 8.02
CA SER A 454 2.14 -7.73 8.41
C SER A 454 2.81 -7.55 9.77
N VAL A 455 2.51 -8.40 10.74
CA VAL A 455 3.19 -8.39 12.05
C VAL A 455 4.67 -8.78 11.92
N LEU A 456 4.98 -9.81 11.14
CA LEU A 456 6.36 -10.23 10.88
C LEU A 456 7.17 -9.15 10.16
N GLN A 457 6.55 -8.40 9.24
CA GLN A 457 7.14 -7.24 8.59
C GLN A 457 7.50 -6.16 9.63
N GLN A 458 6.57 -5.84 10.54
CA GLN A 458 6.82 -4.88 11.63
C GLN A 458 7.96 -5.32 12.56
N GLN A 459 8.10 -6.62 12.79
CA GLN A 459 9.23 -7.21 13.55
C GLN A 459 10.56 -7.25 12.76
N GLY A 460 10.57 -6.84 11.49
CA GLY A 460 11.74 -6.89 10.61
C GLY A 460 12.06 -8.27 10.04
N LYS A 461 11.17 -9.25 10.22
CA LYS A 461 11.30 -10.63 9.68
C LYS A 461 10.77 -10.69 8.24
N LEU A 462 11.38 -9.91 7.35
CA LEU A 462 10.86 -9.66 6.00
C LEU A 462 10.73 -10.94 5.14
N ASN A 463 11.66 -11.90 5.29
CA ASN A 463 11.60 -13.17 4.56
C ASN A 463 10.41 -14.04 5.00
N GLU A 464 10.15 -14.14 6.31
CA GLU A 464 9.00 -14.88 6.85
C GLU A 464 7.70 -14.20 6.43
N ALA A 465 7.63 -12.86 6.50
CA ALA A 465 6.49 -12.08 6.00
C ALA A 465 6.20 -12.38 4.53
N LEU A 466 7.23 -12.39 3.67
CA LEU A 466 7.07 -12.70 2.25
C LEU A 466 6.54 -14.12 2.01
N MET A 467 6.94 -15.11 2.81
CA MET A 467 6.40 -16.47 2.72
C MET A 467 4.90 -16.50 3.03
N HIS A 468 4.47 -15.84 4.11
CA HIS A 468 3.05 -15.80 4.46
C HIS A 468 2.22 -14.99 3.46
N TYR A 469 2.72 -13.89 2.88
CA TYR A 469 2.03 -13.18 1.80
C TYR A 469 1.87 -14.05 0.55
N LYS A 470 2.91 -14.79 0.15
CA LYS A 470 2.82 -15.73 -0.97
C LYS A 470 1.77 -16.81 -0.73
N GLU A 471 1.67 -17.31 0.50
CA GLU A 471 0.65 -18.31 0.85
C GLU A 471 -0.76 -17.72 0.83
N ALA A 472 -0.96 -16.50 1.37
CA ALA A 472 -2.23 -15.80 1.26
C ALA A 472 -2.68 -15.61 -0.20
N ILE A 473 -1.74 -15.28 -1.09
CA ILE A 473 -1.99 -15.12 -2.54
C ILE A 473 -2.22 -16.47 -3.22
N ARG A 474 -1.53 -17.54 -2.82
CA ARG A 474 -1.76 -18.90 -3.34
C ARG A 474 -3.18 -19.35 -3.04
N ILE A 475 -3.65 -19.12 -1.83
CA ILE A 475 -5.00 -19.45 -1.37
C ILE A 475 -6.04 -18.55 -2.08
N GLN A 476 -5.80 -17.23 -2.11
CA GLN A 476 -6.71 -16.26 -2.71
C GLN A 476 -5.97 -15.35 -3.72
N PRO A 477 -5.91 -15.74 -5.01
CA PRO A 477 -5.22 -14.97 -6.05
C PRO A 477 -5.82 -13.59 -6.38
N THR A 478 -7.01 -13.30 -5.84
CA THR A 478 -7.73 -12.02 -5.99
C THR A 478 -7.62 -11.14 -4.73
N PHE A 479 -6.70 -11.46 -3.80
CA PHE A 479 -6.53 -10.69 -2.56
C PHE A 479 -5.64 -9.46 -2.78
N ALA A 480 -6.25 -8.34 -3.20
CA ALA A 480 -5.53 -7.10 -3.55
C ALA A 480 -4.65 -6.55 -2.41
N ASP A 481 -5.14 -6.55 -1.16
CA ASP A 481 -4.38 -6.07 0.01
C ASP A 481 -3.10 -6.89 0.25
N ALA A 482 -3.14 -8.21 0.06
CA ALA A 482 -1.97 -9.07 0.21
C ALA A 482 -0.89 -8.73 -0.83
N TYR A 483 -1.28 -8.46 -2.09
CA TYR A 483 -0.33 -7.96 -3.09
C TYR A 483 0.25 -6.60 -2.71
N SER A 484 -0.58 -5.64 -2.28
CA SER A 484 -0.08 -4.32 -1.87
C SER A 484 0.91 -4.41 -0.70
N ASN A 485 0.57 -5.17 0.35
CA ASN A 485 1.43 -5.33 1.52
C ASN A 485 2.71 -6.13 1.21
N MET A 486 2.63 -7.14 0.34
CA MET A 486 3.81 -7.83 -0.20
C MET A 486 4.71 -6.86 -0.97
N GLY A 487 4.13 -5.97 -1.77
CA GLY A 487 4.85 -4.91 -2.48
C GLY A 487 5.61 -3.98 -1.54
N ASN A 488 5.00 -3.59 -0.40
CA ASN A 488 5.67 -2.80 0.64
C ASN A 488 6.87 -3.55 1.24
N THR A 489 6.69 -4.84 1.53
CA THR A 489 7.78 -5.69 2.07
C THR A 489 8.93 -5.82 1.06
N LEU A 490 8.63 -6.05 -0.23
CA LEU A 490 9.64 -6.12 -1.29
C LEU A 490 10.37 -4.79 -1.49
N LYS A 491 9.64 -3.66 -1.38
CA LYS A 491 10.25 -2.32 -1.41
C LYS A 491 11.23 -2.12 -0.26
N GLU A 492 10.89 -2.55 0.96
CA GLU A 492 11.82 -2.51 2.12
C GLU A 492 13.04 -3.41 1.91
N MET A 493 12.89 -4.54 1.23
CA MET A 493 13.98 -5.43 0.81
C MET A 493 14.78 -4.91 -0.39
N GLN A 494 14.45 -3.72 -0.92
CA GLN A 494 15.02 -3.12 -2.13
C GLN A 494 14.75 -3.89 -3.44
N ASP A 495 13.81 -4.84 -3.45
CA ASP A 495 13.30 -5.46 -4.67
C ASP A 495 12.20 -4.58 -5.30
N ILE A 496 12.66 -3.54 -6.00
CA ILE A 496 11.79 -2.53 -6.62
C ILE A 496 10.94 -3.14 -7.75
N GLN A 497 11.50 -4.09 -8.52
CA GLN A 497 10.79 -4.72 -9.64
C GLN A 497 9.66 -5.62 -9.12
N GLY A 498 9.94 -6.43 -8.10
CA GLY A 498 8.92 -7.23 -7.43
C GLY A 498 7.81 -6.36 -6.84
N ALA A 499 8.16 -5.25 -6.19
CA ALA A 499 7.18 -4.31 -5.63
C ALA A 499 6.27 -3.68 -6.70
N LEU A 500 6.84 -3.25 -7.84
CA LEU A 500 6.07 -2.72 -8.98
C LEU A 500 5.05 -3.73 -9.52
N GLN A 501 5.46 -4.98 -9.69
CA GLN A 501 4.58 -6.05 -10.16
C GLN A 501 3.42 -6.28 -9.17
N CYS A 502 3.72 -6.26 -7.87
CA CYS A 502 2.72 -6.44 -6.82
C CYS A 502 1.69 -5.31 -6.81
N TYR A 503 2.11 -4.04 -6.83
CA TYR A 503 1.18 -2.91 -6.85
C TYR A 503 0.36 -2.89 -8.14
N THR A 504 0.97 -3.16 -9.29
CA THR A 504 0.26 -3.24 -10.56
C THR A 504 -0.81 -4.33 -10.52
N ARG A 505 -0.49 -5.50 -9.94
CA ARG A 505 -1.44 -6.59 -9.78
C ARG A 505 -2.57 -6.24 -8.82
N ALA A 506 -2.27 -5.59 -7.70
CA ALA A 506 -3.28 -5.09 -6.77
C ALA A 506 -4.27 -4.13 -7.45
N ILE A 507 -3.77 -3.23 -8.30
CA ILE A 507 -4.60 -2.30 -9.08
C ILE A 507 -5.42 -3.02 -10.18
N GLN A 508 -4.86 -4.04 -10.84
CA GLN A 508 -5.61 -4.85 -11.81
C GLN A 508 -6.79 -5.59 -11.16
N ILE A 509 -6.60 -6.08 -9.93
CA ILE A 509 -7.63 -6.78 -9.16
C ILE A 509 -8.67 -5.77 -8.64
N ASN A 510 -8.21 -4.66 -8.06
CA ASN A 510 -9.05 -3.58 -7.55
C ASN A 510 -8.59 -2.21 -8.09
N PRO A 511 -9.17 -1.73 -9.21
CA PRO A 511 -8.82 -0.44 -9.77
C PRO A 511 -9.08 0.77 -8.86
N ALA A 512 -9.98 0.63 -7.88
CA ALA A 512 -10.34 1.66 -6.92
C ALA A 512 -9.43 1.67 -5.67
N PHE A 513 -8.34 0.89 -5.65
CA PHE A 513 -7.46 0.77 -4.50
C PHE A 513 -6.49 1.95 -4.37
N ALA A 514 -6.90 3.00 -3.66
CA ALA A 514 -6.15 4.25 -3.52
C ALA A 514 -4.73 4.06 -2.96
N ASP A 515 -4.56 3.22 -1.93
CA ASP A 515 -3.24 2.96 -1.32
C ASP A 515 -2.26 2.29 -2.30
N ALA A 516 -2.72 1.35 -3.14
CA ALA A 516 -1.89 0.74 -4.16
C ALA A 516 -1.42 1.75 -5.23
N HIS A 517 -2.31 2.68 -5.65
CA HIS A 517 -1.92 3.79 -6.53
C HIS A 517 -0.89 4.72 -5.89
N SER A 518 -1.04 5.03 -4.60
CA SER A 518 -0.09 5.86 -3.84
C SER A 518 1.28 5.16 -3.69
N ASN A 519 1.29 3.86 -3.40
CA ASN A 519 2.52 3.08 -3.27
C ASN A 519 3.26 2.95 -4.61
N LEU A 520 2.52 2.71 -5.70
CA LEU A 520 3.06 2.73 -7.07
C LEU A 520 3.66 4.11 -7.42
N ALA A 521 2.95 5.19 -7.07
CA ALA A 521 3.42 6.55 -7.26
C ALA A 521 4.72 6.83 -6.49
N SER A 522 4.86 6.30 -5.28
CA SER A 522 6.10 6.42 -4.51
C SER A 522 7.27 5.74 -5.22
N ILE A 523 7.10 4.55 -5.81
CA ILE A 523 8.19 3.91 -6.56
C ILE A 523 8.55 4.74 -7.79
N HIS A 524 7.56 5.22 -8.54
CA HIS A 524 7.82 6.07 -9.70
C HIS A 524 8.58 7.34 -9.32
N LYS A 525 8.21 7.98 -8.21
CA LYS A 525 8.92 9.12 -7.64
C LYS A 525 10.38 8.77 -7.32
N ASP A 526 10.60 7.69 -6.56
CA ASP A 526 11.92 7.26 -6.10
C ASP A 526 12.81 6.78 -7.27
N SER A 527 12.20 6.35 -8.39
CA SER A 527 12.87 5.96 -9.64
C SER A 527 13.12 7.14 -10.61
N GLY A 528 12.64 8.35 -10.29
CA GLY A 528 12.78 9.54 -11.15
C GLY A 528 11.70 9.70 -12.23
N ASN A 529 10.72 8.79 -12.31
CA ASN A 529 9.58 8.83 -13.22
C ASN A 529 8.48 9.74 -12.65
N ILE A 530 8.80 11.04 -12.52
CA ILE A 530 7.95 12.02 -11.83
C ILE A 530 6.57 12.21 -12.49
N PRO A 531 6.43 12.25 -13.84
CA PRO A 531 5.11 12.37 -14.47
C PRO A 531 4.14 11.23 -14.11
N GLU A 532 4.63 9.98 -14.13
CA GLU A 532 3.86 8.79 -13.77
C GLU A 532 3.49 8.81 -12.28
N ALA A 533 4.39 9.29 -11.42
CA ALA A 533 4.11 9.50 -10.01
C ALA A 533 2.98 10.53 -9.79
N ILE A 534 3.04 11.68 -10.47
CA ILE A 534 2.01 12.72 -10.39
C ILE A 534 0.64 12.15 -10.81
N GLN A 535 0.58 11.42 -11.92
CA GLN A 535 -0.67 10.82 -12.39
C GLN A 535 -1.25 9.80 -11.40
N SER A 536 -0.39 8.96 -10.83
CA SER A 536 -0.77 7.93 -9.87
C SER A 536 -1.25 8.54 -8.54
N TYR A 537 -0.57 9.57 -8.02
CA TYR A 537 -1.04 10.30 -6.83
C TYR A 537 -2.37 11.05 -7.09
N ARG A 538 -2.54 11.65 -8.27
CA ARG A 538 -3.83 12.29 -8.64
C ARG A 538 -4.96 11.26 -8.67
N THR A 539 -4.69 10.06 -9.17
CA THR A 539 -5.66 8.96 -9.17
C THR A 539 -5.99 8.51 -7.75
N ALA A 540 -4.97 8.32 -6.90
CA ALA A 540 -5.17 7.98 -5.48
C ALA A 540 -6.03 9.03 -4.76
N LEU A 541 -5.77 10.33 -4.97
CA LEU A 541 -6.55 11.43 -4.37
C LEU A 541 -7.95 11.58 -4.95
N LYS A 542 -8.18 11.18 -6.21
CA LYS A 542 -9.53 11.12 -6.79
C LYS A 542 -10.36 10.01 -6.14
N LEU A 543 -9.74 8.87 -5.85
CA LEU A 543 -10.38 7.73 -5.18
C LEU A 543 -10.59 7.99 -3.69
N LYS A 544 -9.61 8.63 -3.03
CA LYS A 544 -9.62 8.97 -1.61
C LYS A 544 -9.16 10.42 -1.40
N PRO A 545 -10.10 11.39 -1.34
CA PRO A 545 -9.76 12.82 -1.20
C PRO A 545 -9.06 13.17 0.11
N ASP A 546 -9.39 12.48 1.20
CA ASP A 546 -8.70 12.58 2.49
C ASP A 546 -7.55 11.57 2.58
N PHE A 547 -6.45 11.89 1.89
CA PHE A 547 -5.25 11.08 1.87
C PHE A 547 -3.98 11.94 2.05
N PRO A 548 -3.63 12.29 3.30
CA PRO A 548 -2.48 13.14 3.63
C PRO A 548 -1.16 12.74 2.96
N ASP A 549 -0.80 11.45 3.00
CA ASP A 549 0.47 10.97 2.44
C ASP A 549 0.54 11.15 0.92
N ALA A 550 -0.52 10.82 0.20
CA ALA A 550 -0.60 11.03 -1.25
C ALA A 550 -0.57 12.52 -1.59
N TYR A 551 -1.23 13.37 -0.78
CA TYR A 551 -1.26 14.82 -0.99
C TYR A 551 0.12 15.47 -0.80
N CYS A 552 0.80 15.19 0.31
CA CYS A 552 2.13 15.75 0.59
C CYS A 552 3.17 15.25 -0.43
N ASN A 553 3.11 13.99 -0.83
CA ASN A 553 4.00 13.46 -1.87
C ASN A 553 3.71 14.06 -3.26
N LEU A 554 2.44 14.27 -3.62
CA LEU A 554 2.08 14.99 -4.85
C LEU A 554 2.62 16.42 -4.81
N ALA A 555 2.44 17.14 -3.70
CA ALA A 555 2.96 18.49 -3.54
C ALA A 555 4.48 18.55 -3.71
N HIS A 556 5.21 17.54 -3.24
CA HIS A 556 6.63 17.39 -3.48
C HIS A 556 6.97 17.13 -4.96
N CYS A 557 6.25 16.23 -5.64
CA CYS A 557 6.44 16.00 -7.08
C CYS A 557 6.18 17.26 -7.91
N LEU A 558 5.14 18.04 -7.57
CA LEU A 558 4.84 19.31 -8.23
C LEU A 558 5.93 20.36 -7.96
N GLN A 559 6.52 20.38 -6.77
CA GLN A 559 7.70 21.20 -6.48
C GLN A 559 8.90 20.79 -7.33
N ILE A 560 9.14 19.49 -7.51
CA ILE A 560 10.25 18.96 -8.34
C ILE A 560 10.16 19.42 -9.80
N VAL A 561 8.95 19.43 -10.36
CA VAL A 561 8.72 19.83 -11.76
C VAL A 561 8.39 21.31 -11.91
N CYS A 562 8.50 22.11 -10.86
CA CYS A 562 8.13 23.53 -10.85
C CYS A 562 6.69 23.80 -11.33
N ASP A 563 5.74 22.91 -11.03
CA ASP A 563 4.32 23.16 -11.27
C ASP A 563 3.76 23.99 -10.12
N TRP A 564 3.52 25.26 -10.43
CA TRP A 564 3.08 26.28 -9.47
C TRP A 564 1.62 26.70 -9.66
N THR A 565 0.83 25.95 -10.43
CA THR A 565 -0.55 26.27 -10.79
C THR A 565 -1.45 26.58 -9.59
N ASP A 566 -1.34 25.83 -8.48
CA ASP A 566 -2.08 26.04 -7.23
C ASP A 566 -1.15 26.23 -6.00
N TYR A 567 0.06 26.76 -6.21
CA TYR A 567 1.14 26.77 -5.21
C TYR A 567 0.72 27.27 -3.82
N GLU A 568 0.11 28.46 -3.72
CA GLU A 568 -0.25 29.05 -2.42
C GLU A 568 -1.30 28.23 -1.67
N ALA A 569 -2.38 27.85 -2.36
CA ALA A 569 -3.44 27.02 -1.77
C ALA A 569 -2.90 25.66 -1.32
N ARG A 570 -2.03 25.07 -2.13
CA ARG A 570 -1.38 23.78 -1.86
C ARG A 570 -0.47 23.83 -0.64
N MET A 571 0.37 24.87 -0.52
CA MET A 571 1.24 25.04 0.64
C MET A 571 0.44 25.29 1.91
N LYS A 572 -0.63 26.09 1.86
CA LYS A 572 -1.52 26.31 3.01
C LYS A 572 -2.17 25.00 3.49
N LYS A 573 -2.66 24.18 2.56
CA LYS A 573 -3.24 22.86 2.89
C LYS A 573 -2.20 21.90 3.46
N LEU A 574 -0.99 21.86 2.90
CA LEU A 574 0.13 21.04 3.42
C LEU A 574 0.46 21.41 4.87
N VAL A 575 0.56 22.70 5.19
CA VAL A 575 0.81 23.17 6.56
C VAL A 575 -0.32 22.74 7.51
N SER A 576 -1.59 22.85 7.07
CA SER A 576 -2.75 22.40 7.86
C SER A 576 -2.73 20.89 8.15
N ILE A 577 -2.36 20.08 7.14
CA ILE A 577 -2.23 18.62 7.30
C ILE A 577 -1.18 18.28 8.36
N VAL A 578 -0.01 18.92 8.28
CA VAL A 578 1.08 18.71 9.25
C VAL A 578 0.64 19.09 10.66
N ALA A 579 -0.02 20.24 10.82
CA ALA A 579 -0.53 20.69 12.12
C ALA A 579 -1.50 19.66 12.72
N GLU A 580 -2.50 19.22 11.94
CA GLU A 580 -3.47 18.22 12.40
C GLU A 580 -2.82 16.89 12.79
N GLN A 581 -1.85 16.41 12.00
CA GLN A 581 -1.14 15.16 12.28
C GLN A 581 -0.31 15.25 13.56
N LEU A 582 0.40 16.37 13.77
CA LEU A 582 1.18 16.60 14.98
C LEU A 582 0.27 16.70 16.22
N ASP A 583 -0.85 17.42 16.13
CA ASP A 583 -1.84 17.54 17.21
C ASP A 583 -2.44 16.18 17.59
N LYS A 584 -2.68 15.31 16.60
CA LYS A 584 -3.18 13.94 16.80
C LYS A 584 -2.07 12.92 17.15
N ASN A 585 -0.85 13.38 17.43
CA ASN A 585 0.29 12.52 17.77
C ASN A 585 0.61 11.47 16.68
N ARG A 586 0.30 11.77 15.40
CA ARG A 586 0.55 10.91 14.24
C ARG A 586 1.90 11.24 13.60
N LEU A 587 2.48 10.27 12.89
CA LEU A 587 3.66 10.51 12.05
C LEU A 587 3.27 11.47 10.91
N PRO A 588 3.97 12.62 10.74
CA PRO A 588 3.64 13.55 9.67
C PRO A 588 3.94 12.98 8.28
N SER A 589 3.06 13.25 7.33
CA SER A 589 3.23 12.87 5.91
C SER A 589 4.38 13.59 5.21
N VAL A 590 4.87 14.70 5.78
CA VAL A 590 6.03 15.42 5.30
C VAL A 590 7.30 14.79 5.89
N HIS A 591 8.16 14.28 5.01
CA HIS A 591 9.46 13.77 5.39
C HIS A 591 10.38 14.90 5.91
N PRO A 592 11.24 14.67 6.93
CA PRO A 592 12.08 15.73 7.53
C PRO A 592 12.94 16.45 6.51
N HIS A 593 13.54 15.71 5.56
CA HIS A 593 14.36 16.29 4.48
C HIS A 593 13.56 17.26 3.59
N HIS A 594 12.26 17.07 3.39
CA HIS A 594 11.45 17.95 2.54
C HIS A 594 10.93 19.18 3.29
N SER A 595 10.87 19.12 4.62
CA SER A 595 10.30 20.18 5.46
C SER A 595 10.96 21.55 5.29
N MET A 596 12.23 21.59 4.86
CA MET A 596 12.95 22.83 4.57
C MET A 596 12.43 23.58 3.33
N LEU A 597 11.71 22.90 2.43
CA LEU A 597 11.17 23.48 1.19
C LEU A 597 9.79 24.12 1.38
N TYR A 598 9.17 23.95 2.55
CA TYR A 598 7.80 24.36 2.81
C TYR A 598 7.74 25.49 3.83
N PRO A 599 6.69 26.34 3.79
CA PRO A 599 6.51 27.45 4.73
C PRO A 599 6.01 26.96 6.10
N LEU A 600 6.74 26.02 6.69
CA LEU A 600 6.52 25.50 8.03
C LEU A 600 7.21 26.40 9.07
N SER A 601 6.70 26.40 10.31
CA SER A 601 7.43 26.99 11.44
C SER A 601 8.63 26.12 11.82
N HIS A 602 9.57 26.71 12.56
CA HIS A 602 10.72 25.97 13.11
C HIS A 602 10.28 24.84 14.03
N ASP A 603 9.25 25.08 14.86
CA ASP A 603 8.68 24.07 15.74
C ASP A 603 8.10 22.89 14.97
N PHE A 604 7.41 23.13 13.84
CA PHE A 604 6.93 22.05 12.99
C PHE A 604 8.07 21.26 12.36
N ARG A 605 9.12 21.90 11.85
CA ARG A 605 10.29 21.17 11.30
C ARG A 605 10.95 20.28 12.35
N LYS A 606 11.17 20.83 13.55
CA LYS A 606 11.74 20.10 14.68
C LYS A 606 10.83 18.96 15.14
N ALA A 607 9.51 19.18 15.22
CA ALA A 607 8.54 18.17 15.60
C ALA A 607 8.42 17.04 14.56
N ILE A 608 8.44 17.36 13.26
CA ILE A 608 8.49 16.37 12.18
C ILE A 608 9.72 15.46 12.35
N ALA A 609 10.89 16.06 12.55
CA ALA A 609 12.13 15.33 12.78
C ALA A 609 12.06 14.47 14.06
N ALA A 610 11.55 15.02 15.17
CA ALA A 610 11.39 14.29 16.42
C ALA A 610 10.45 13.08 16.32
N ARG A 611 9.38 13.16 15.52
CA ARG A 611 8.49 12.01 15.27
C ARG A 611 9.19 10.89 14.52
N HIS A 612 10.02 11.23 13.53
CA HIS A 612 10.83 10.24 12.82
C HIS A 612 11.92 9.63 13.72
N ALA A 613 12.53 10.42 14.60
CA ALA A 613 13.46 9.91 15.61
C ALA A 613 12.79 8.92 16.58
N ASN A 614 11.58 9.24 17.05
CA ASN A 614 10.82 8.38 17.96
C ASN A 614 10.46 7.04 17.29
N LEU A 615 10.17 7.04 15.99
CA LEU A 615 9.96 5.79 15.25
C LEU A 615 11.22 4.90 15.26
N CYS A 616 12.42 5.47 15.15
CA CYS A 616 13.66 4.70 15.31
C CYS A 616 13.78 4.12 16.73
N ILE A 617 13.40 4.89 17.76
CA ILE A 617 13.36 4.44 19.15
C ILE A 617 12.38 3.26 19.31
N GLU A 618 11.15 3.36 18.80
CA GLU A 618 10.15 2.29 18.84
C GLU A 618 10.67 1.01 18.17
N LYS A 619 11.31 1.12 16.99
CA LYS A 619 11.90 -0.03 16.28
C LYS A 619 12.98 -0.75 17.08
N ILE A 620 13.81 -0.02 17.83
CA ILE A 620 14.91 -0.66 18.59
C ILE A 620 14.45 -1.28 19.91
N HIS A 621 13.28 -0.88 20.46
CA HIS A 621 12.76 -1.46 21.70
C HIS A 621 12.54 -2.97 21.59
N VAL A 622 12.15 -3.45 20.40
CA VAL A 622 11.98 -4.88 20.07
C VAL A 622 13.26 -5.69 20.27
N LEU A 623 14.43 -5.04 20.26
CA LEU A 623 15.72 -5.71 20.47
C LEU A 623 16.04 -5.97 21.96
N HIS A 624 15.30 -5.36 22.90
CA HIS A 624 15.49 -5.47 24.35
C HIS A 624 16.96 -5.29 24.81
N LYS A 625 17.70 -4.40 24.14
CA LYS A 625 19.11 -4.11 24.42
C LYS A 625 19.26 -3.32 25.70
N GLN A 626 20.21 -3.72 26.55
CA GLN A 626 20.61 -2.95 27.73
C GLN A 626 21.40 -1.71 27.30
N PRO A 627 21.29 -0.57 28.01
CA PRO A 627 22.11 0.61 27.72
C PRO A 627 23.61 0.28 27.80
N TYR A 628 24.39 0.78 26.85
CA TYR A 628 25.84 0.61 26.86
C TYR A 628 26.49 1.40 28.01
N LYS A 629 27.64 0.90 28.47
CA LYS A 629 28.47 1.57 29.47
C LYS A 629 29.64 2.25 28.78
N TYR A 630 29.95 3.47 29.18
CA TYR A 630 31.02 4.26 28.58
C TYR A 630 32.12 4.53 29.62
N PRO A 631 33.39 4.19 29.33
CA PRO A 631 34.50 4.66 30.15
C PRO A 631 34.63 6.19 30.00
N ARG A 632 35.01 6.88 31.09
CA ARG A 632 35.26 8.34 31.08
C ARG A 632 36.73 8.70 30.91
N GLU A 633 37.62 7.72 31.02
CA GLU A 633 39.05 7.89 30.80
C GLU A 633 39.39 7.58 29.34
N VAL A 634 40.29 8.38 28.76
CA VAL A 634 40.86 8.11 27.44
C VAL A 634 42.18 7.38 27.67
N SER A 635 42.34 6.20 27.07
CA SER A 635 43.56 5.41 27.24
C SER A 635 44.77 6.02 26.53
N ALA A 636 44.58 6.70 25.40
CA ALA A 636 45.61 7.48 24.70
C ALA A 636 45.03 8.52 23.72
N ARG A 637 44.20 8.07 22.75
CA ARG A 637 43.66 8.89 21.66
C ARG A 637 42.13 8.91 21.67
N LEU A 638 41.54 10.01 21.20
CA LEU A 638 40.10 10.09 20.98
C LEU A 638 39.72 9.32 19.71
N LYS A 639 39.06 8.18 19.89
CA LYS A 639 38.40 7.41 18.82
C LYS A 639 37.15 8.10 18.27
N ILE A 640 37.18 8.48 17.00
CA ILE A 640 36.10 9.14 16.27
C ILE A 640 35.55 8.19 15.21
N GLY A 641 34.23 7.99 15.17
CA GLY A 641 33.57 7.12 14.20
C GLY A 641 32.69 7.91 13.24
N TYR A 642 33.03 7.95 11.94
CA TYR A 642 32.19 8.51 10.88
C TYR A 642 31.25 7.45 10.32
N VAL A 643 29.94 7.63 10.45
CA VAL A 643 28.94 6.69 9.92
C VAL A 643 28.24 7.30 8.71
N SER A 644 28.30 6.61 7.58
CA SER A 644 27.73 7.12 6.33
C SER A 644 27.31 6.01 5.37
N SER A 645 26.17 6.16 4.71
CA SER A 645 25.83 5.40 3.49
C SER A 645 26.52 5.93 2.23
N ASP A 646 27.26 7.02 2.34
CA ASP A 646 27.66 7.84 1.20
C ASP A 646 29.17 7.80 0.93
N PHE A 647 29.88 6.83 1.52
CA PHE A 647 31.28 6.54 1.19
C PHE A 647 31.34 5.85 -0.18
N GLY A 648 31.53 6.65 -1.23
CA GLY A 648 31.40 6.27 -2.63
C GLY A 648 31.22 7.49 -3.54
N ASN A 649 30.70 7.31 -4.75
CA ASN A 649 30.39 8.43 -5.65
C ASN A 649 29.10 9.16 -5.24
N HIS A 650 29.19 9.94 -4.17
CA HIS A 650 28.11 10.74 -3.61
C HIS A 650 28.63 12.13 -3.21
N PRO A 651 27.79 13.19 -3.26
CA PRO A 651 28.19 14.54 -2.83
C PRO A 651 28.91 14.58 -1.48
N THR A 652 28.48 13.80 -0.49
CA THR A 652 29.14 13.69 0.82
C THR A 652 30.63 13.36 0.67
N SER A 653 30.99 12.34 -0.11
CA SER A 653 32.40 11.97 -0.35
C SER A 653 33.15 13.04 -1.14
N HIS A 654 32.51 13.69 -2.13
CA HIS A 654 33.13 14.81 -2.87
C HIS A 654 33.48 16.01 -1.98
N LEU A 655 32.84 16.11 -0.80
CA LEU A 655 33.11 17.17 0.16
C LEU A 655 34.19 16.79 1.17
N MET A 656 34.15 15.57 1.73
CA MET A 656 34.95 15.22 2.91
C MET A 656 35.90 14.03 2.78
N GLN A 657 36.07 13.42 1.60
CA GLN A 657 36.86 12.19 1.47
C GLN A 657 38.30 12.27 2.00
N SER A 658 38.91 13.47 2.06
CA SER A 658 40.24 13.67 2.62
C SER A 658 40.25 13.87 4.13
N ILE A 659 39.14 14.25 4.76
CA ILE A 659 39.08 14.55 6.21
C ILE A 659 39.54 13.37 7.08
N PRO A 660 39.09 12.11 6.84
CA PRO A 660 39.56 10.96 7.62
C PRO A 660 41.09 10.80 7.63
N GLY A 661 41.76 11.13 6.53
CA GLY A 661 43.22 11.03 6.39
C GLY A 661 44.02 12.21 6.93
N LEU A 662 43.38 13.37 7.11
CA LEU A 662 44.03 14.63 7.51
C LEU A 662 43.98 14.88 9.02
N HIS A 663 43.32 14.01 9.77
CA HIS A 663 43.32 14.06 11.21
C HIS A 663 44.70 13.80 11.84
N ASP A 664 45.03 14.51 12.91
CA ASP A 664 46.26 14.30 13.68
C ASP A 664 46.18 12.98 14.48
N ARG A 665 46.80 11.96 13.90
CA ARG A 665 46.85 10.59 14.44
C ARG A 665 47.55 10.48 15.79
N SER A 666 48.24 11.53 16.27
CA SER A 666 48.79 11.55 17.62
C SER A 666 47.72 11.81 18.69
N ASN A 667 46.62 12.48 18.31
CA ASN A 667 45.55 12.91 19.21
C ASN A 667 44.24 12.14 19.01
N VAL A 668 43.92 11.78 17.76
CA VAL A 668 42.68 11.07 17.41
C VAL A 668 42.96 9.74 16.70
N GLU A 669 41.99 8.84 16.76
CA GLU A 669 41.99 7.56 16.03
C GLU A 669 40.72 7.46 15.20
N ILE A 670 40.85 7.27 13.88
CA ILE A 670 39.71 7.43 12.96
C ILE A 670 39.12 6.09 12.49
N PHE A 671 37.82 5.96 12.68
CA PHE A 671 36.99 4.86 12.17
C PHE A 671 35.97 5.39 11.16
N CYS A 672 35.81 4.68 10.04
CA CYS A 672 34.75 4.93 9.06
C CYS A 672 33.84 3.69 8.98
N TYR A 673 32.55 3.89 9.24
CA TYR A 673 31.51 2.86 9.19
C TYR A 673 30.62 3.08 7.96
N ALA A 674 30.81 2.24 6.94
CA ALA A 674 30.02 2.29 5.73
C ALA A 674 28.68 1.59 5.91
N LEU A 675 27.57 2.27 5.62
CA LEU A 675 26.24 1.66 5.60
C LEU A 675 25.87 1.09 4.22
N SER A 676 26.63 1.43 3.19
CA SER A 676 26.50 0.97 1.82
C SER A 676 27.62 0.02 1.43
N ALA A 677 27.29 -0.91 0.52
CA ALA A 677 28.27 -1.77 -0.13
C ALA A 677 29.29 -0.94 -0.92
N ASP A 678 30.46 -1.53 -1.18
CA ASP A 678 31.47 -0.93 -2.03
C ASP A 678 30.93 -0.75 -3.47
N ASP A 679 30.98 0.49 -3.97
CA ASP A 679 30.53 0.86 -5.31
C ASP A 679 31.65 0.79 -6.36
N GLY A 680 32.86 0.37 -5.95
CA GLY A 680 34.04 0.21 -6.81
C GLY A 680 34.74 1.52 -7.19
N THR A 681 34.33 2.65 -6.59
CA THR A 681 34.84 3.97 -6.94
C THR A 681 36.14 4.31 -6.21
N THR A 682 36.95 5.22 -6.79
CA THR A 682 38.17 5.68 -6.12
C THR A 682 37.87 6.46 -4.84
N PHE A 683 36.69 7.07 -4.71
CA PHE A 683 36.22 7.74 -3.50
C PHE A 683 36.18 6.77 -2.32
N ARG A 684 35.48 5.63 -2.48
CA ARG A 684 35.39 4.56 -1.48
C ARG A 684 36.76 4.01 -1.13
N ALA A 685 37.58 3.71 -2.15
CA ALA A 685 38.93 3.20 -1.95
C ALA A 685 39.86 4.19 -1.22
N LYS A 686 39.75 5.49 -1.51
CA LYS A 686 40.53 6.55 -0.83
C LYS A 686 40.17 6.65 0.65
N ILE A 687 38.87 6.74 0.97
CA ILE A 687 38.42 6.83 2.36
C ILE A 687 38.83 5.59 3.15
N ALA A 688 38.68 4.39 2.57
CA ALA A 688 39.08 3.14 3.21
C ALA A 688 40.59 3.04 3.46
N ARG A 689 41.42 3.56 2.54
CA ARG A 689 42.88 3.59 2.68
C ARG A 689 43.36 4.62 3.69
N GLU A 690 42.68 5.77 3.77
CA GLU A 690 43.13 6.91 4.56
C GLU A 690 42.58 6.92 5.99
N ALA A 691 41.42 6.31 6.22
CA ALA A 691 40.96 5.98 7.57
C ALA A 691 41.91 4.96 8.21
N GLU A 692 42.10 5.05 9.54
CA GLU A 692 42.87 4.02 10.27
C GLU A 692 42.11 2.70 10.33
N HIS A 693 40.77 2.78 10.43
CA HIS A 693 39.88 1.62 10.42
C HIS A 693 38.68 1.88 9.50
N PHE A 694 38.41 0.95 8.60
CA PHE A 694 37.25 0.98 7.73
C PHE A 694 36.39 -0.26 7.93
N VAL A 695 35.12 -0.06 8.31
CA VAL A 695 34.20 -1.13 8.71
C VAL A 695 32.97 -1.08 7.82
N ASP A 696 32.72 -2.17 7.09
CA ASP A 696 31.53 -2.30 6.24
C ASP A 696 30.34 -2.87 7.04
N LEU A 697 29.45 -1.98 7.47
CA LEU A 697 28.21 -2.34 8.17
C LEU A 697 27.06 -2.70 7.21
N SER A 698 27.22 -2.55 5.90
CA SER A 698 26.22 -3.03 4.94
C SER A 698 26.05 -4.55 5.01
N GLN A 699 27.13 -5.26 5.37
CA GLN A 699 27.14 -6.71 5.63
C GLN A 699 26.53 -7.09 6.99
N THR A 700 26.18 -6.11 7.82
CA THR A 700 25.55 -6.29 9.14
C THR A 700 24.18 -5.61 9.16
N PRO A 701 23.15 -6.21 8.54
CA PRO A 701 21.83 -5.58 8.42
C PRO A 701 21.14 -5.38 9.78
N CYS A 702 21.40 -6.25 10.75
CA CYS A 702 20.87 -6.11 12.10
C CYS A 702 21.47 -4.89 12.82
N ASN A 703 20.65 -3.86 13.07
CA ASN A 703 21.05 -2.63 13.76
C ASN A 703 21.65 -2.89 15.16
N GLY A 704 21.11 -3.86 15.91
CA GLY A 704 21.65 -4.25 17.22
C GLY A 704 23.10 -4.75 17.19
N LYS A 705 23.47 -5.54 16.16
CA LYS A 705 24.83 -6.06 15.97
C LYS A 705 25.79 -4.99 15.44
N ALA A 706 25.30 -4.12 14.55
CA ALA A 706 26.06 -2.96 14.11
C ALA A 706 26.41 -2.03 15.28
N ALA A 707 25.46 -1.77 16.19
CA ALA A 707 25.71 -1.00 17.40
C ALA A 707 26.71 -1.70 18.36
N ASP A 708 26.60 -3.02 18.55
CA ASP A 708 27.58 -3.78 19.35
C ASP A 708 28.99 -3.63 18.78
N ARG A 709 29.14 -3.70 17.46
CA ARG A 709 30.43 -3.55 16.79
C ARG A 709 31.04 -2.18 17.07
N ILE A 710 30.26 -1.11 16.91
CA ILE A 710 30.71 0.27 17.18
C ILE A 710 31.10 0.44 18.65
N ASN A 711 30.31 -0.12 19.58
CA ASN A 711 30.64 -0.05 21.00
C ASN A 711 31.91 -0.84 21.35
N ALA A 712 32.10 -2.02 20.74
CA ALA A 712 33.29 -2.85 20.94
C ALA A 712 34.57 -2.20 20.41
N ASP A 713 34.49 -1.40 19.34
CA ASP A 713 35.61 -0.60 18.83
C ASP A 713 35.99 0.53 19.82
N GLY A 714 35.10 0.88 20.76
CA GLY A 714 35.33 1.86 21.82
C GLY A 714 35.20 3.31 21.35
N ILE A 715 34.30 3.59 20.42
CA ILE A 715 34.10 4.92 19.86
C ILE A 715 33.66 5.92 20.94
N HIS A 716 34.37 7.04 21.05
CA HIS A 716 34.05 8.12 21.99
C HIS A 716 33.06 9.11 21.37
N ILE A 717 33.26 9.48 20.11
CA ILE A 717 32.39 10.40 19.37
C ILE A 717 31.95 9.73 18.07
N LEU A 718 30.65 9.53 17.92
CA LEU A 718 30.05 8.94 16.74
C LEU A 718 29.36 10.03 15.90
N VAL A 719 29.78 10.16 14.65
CA VAL A 719 29.38 11.21 13.73
C VAL A 719 28.35 10.65 12.75
N ASN A 720 27.14 11.20 12.78
CA ASN A 720 26.06 10.91 11.84
C ASN A 720 26.18 11.84 10.63
N MET A 721 26.43 11.25 9.47
CA MET A 721 26.56 11.96 8.19
C MET A 721 25.36 11.81 7.27
N ASN A 722 24.27 11.18 7.73
CA ASN A 722 23.10 10.91 6.91
C ASN A 722 21.89 11.73 7.33
N GLY A 723 21.61 11.83 8.64
CA GLY A 723 20.33 12.31 9.14
C GLY A 723 19.17 11.55 8.52
N TYR A 724 18.22 12.26 7.90
CA TYR A 724 17.07 11.65 7.21
C TYR A 724 17.27 11.62 5.69
N THR A 725 18.30 10.93 5.23
CA THR A 725 18.57 10.70 3.80
C THR A 725 18.50 9.21 3.45
N LYS A 726 18.56 8.90 2.14
CA LYS A 726 18.52 7.53 1.65
C LYS A 726 19.71 6.73 2.21
N GLY A 727 19.45 5.55 2.76
CA GLY A 727 20.49 4.67 3.32
C GLY A 727 20.82 4.91 4.80
N ALA A 728 20.22 5.93 5.43
CA ALA A 728 20.38 6.18 6.86
C ALA A 728 19.92 5.00 7.73
N ARG A 729 20.67 4.73 8.81
CA ARG A 729 20.34 3.73 9.84
C ARG A 729 20.37 4.38 11.23
N ASN A 730 19.48 5.34 11.45
CA ASN A 730 19.40 6.12 12.68
C ASN A 730 19.06 5.27 13.92
N GLU A 731 18.55 4.05 13.73
CA GLU A 731 18.38 3.04 14.77
C GLU A 731 19.71 2.69 15.47
N ILE A 732 20.85 2.75 14.75
CA ILE A 732 22.18 2.55 15.34
C ILE A 732 22.45 3.66 16.36
N PHE A 733 22.16 4.90 16.03
CA PHE A 733 22.33 6.05 16.93
C PHE A 733 21.31 6.04 18.07
N ALA A 734 20.08 5.58 17.83
CA ALA A 734 19.07 5.43 18.88
C ALA A 734 19.51 4.44 19.97
N LEU A 735 20.30 3.41 19.62
CA LEU A 735 20.90 2.46 20.56
C LEU A 735 22.06 3.06 21.38
N ARG A 736 22.55 4.26 21.02
CA ARG A 736 23.66 4.97 21.67
C ARG A 736 24.92 4.13 21.93
N PRO A 737 25.57 3.54 20.90
CA PRO A 737 26.79 2.76 21.10
C PRO A 737 28.02 3.59 21.51
N ALA A 738 27.96 4.92 21.38
CA ALA A 738 28.98 5.87 21.82
C ALA A 738 28.40 6.89 22.82
N PRO A 739 29.21 7.44 23.75
CA PRO A 739 28.74 8.39 24.75
C PRO A 739 28.31 9.73 24.14
N ILE A 740 29.01 10.19 23.10
CA ILE A 740 28.73 11.44 22.39
C ILE A 740 28.37 11.12 20.94
N GLN A 741 27.24 11.62 20.47
CA GLN A 741 26.78 11.46 19.10
C GLN A 741 26.49 12.82 18.46
N VAL A 742 27.03 13.05 17.26
CA VAL A 742 27.00 14.37 16.62
C VAL A 742 26.47 14.30 15.19
N MET A 743 25.66 15.27 14.79
CA MET A 743 25.24 15.47 13.40
C MET A 743 26.30 16.30 12.67
N TRP A 744 26.68 15.89 11.45
CA TRP A 744 27.64 16.64 10.64
C TRP A 744 27.43 16.48 9.13
N LEU A 745 27.51 17.60 8.42
CA LEU A 745 27.62 17.74 6.96
C LEU A 745 26.46 17.23 6.11
N GLY A 746 26.19 15.92 6.09
CA GLY A 746 25.34 15.30 5.05
C GLY A 746 23.84 15.51 5.20
N TYR A 747 23.37 16.05 6.33
CA TYR A 747 21.96 16.44 6.52
C TYR A 747 21.84 17.92 6.93
N PRO A 748 21.16 18.76 6.12
CA PRO A 748 21.09 20.20 6.38
C PRO A 748 19.90 20.59 7.30
N GLY A 749 19.79 19.94 8.47
CA GLY A 749 18.72 20.20 9.43
C GLY A 749 18.93 19.51 10.78
N THR A 750 18.01 19.74 11.72
CA THR A 750 17.99 19.03 13.01
C THR A 750 17.55 17.58 12.83
N SER A 751 18.17 16.66 13.56
CA SER A 751 17.64 15.30 13.70
C SER A 751 16.34 15.27 14.49
N GLY A 752 16.06 16.28 15.33
CA GLY A 752 14.93 16.23 16.28
C GLY A 752 15.05 15.12 17.32
N ALA A 753 16.16 14.36 17.33
CA ALA A 753 16.33 13.15 18.10
C ALA A 753 16.89 13.45 19.48
N SER A 754 16.34 12.80 20.50
CA SER A 754 16.88 12.83 21.87
C SER A 754 18.21 12.09 22.01
N PHE A 755 18.56 11.26 21.03
CA PHE A 755 19.81 10.49 21.01
C PHE A 755 20.97 11.19 20.28
N MET A 756 20.76 12.38 19.70
CA MET A 756 21.83 13.18 19.10
C MET A 756 22.18 14.35 20.01
N ASP A 757 23.44 14.47 20.40
CA ASP A 757 23.87 15.41 21.43
C ASP A 757 24.26 16.77 20.83
N TYR A 758 24.97 16.76 19.71
CA TYR A 758 25.47 17.97 19.05
C TYR A 758 25.15 18.03 17.57
N LEU A 759 25.09 19.25 17.03
CA LEU A 759 25.11 19.57 15.61
C LEU A 759 26.36 20.39 15.32
N ILE A 760 27.30 19.84 14.54
CA ILE A 760 28.46 20.57 14.05
C ILE A 760 27.97 21.56 12.99
N THR A 761 28.09 22.85 13.30
CA THR A 761 27.62 23.97 12.48
C THR A 761 28.55 25.18 12.65
N ASP A 762 28.12 26.39 12.31
CA ASP A 762 28.84 27.65 12.51
C ASP A 762 27.89 28.81 12.82
N GLU A 763 28.44 29.93 13.26
CA GLU A 763 27.66 31.08 13.73
C GLU A 763 26.83 31.74 12.62
N VAL A 764 27.25 31.64 11.35
CA VAL A 764 26.52 32.23 10.22
C VAL A 764 25.36 31.32 9.83
N THR A 765 25.63 30.03 9.70
CA THR A 765 24.64 29.01 9.33
C THR A 765 23.57 28.87 10.40
N SER A 766 23.97 28.78 11.68
CA SER A 766 23.06 28.54 12.81
C SER A 766 23.33 29.55 13.93
N PRO A 767 22.89 30.82 13.77
CA PRO A 767 23.10 31.83 14.80
C PRO A 767 22.38 31.45 16.11
N LEU A 768 22.96 31.84 17.24
CA LEU A 768 22.49 31.40 18.56
C LEU A 768 21.03 31.80 18.85
N GLU A 769 20.57 32.92 18.27
CA GLU A 769 19.18 33.38 18.37
C GLU A 769 18.16 32.39 17.77
N LEU A 770 18.59 31.56 16.82
CA LEU A 770 17.76 30.51 16.21
C LEU A 770 18.04 29.12 16.80
N ALA A 771 18.79 29.00 17.91
CA ALA A 771 19.16 27.71 18.48
C ALA A 771 17.95 26.83 18.86
N THR A 772 16.79 27.42 19.11
CA THR A 772 15.54 26.70 19.47
C THR A 772 15.04 25.78 18.36
N GLN A 773 15.36 26.05 17.09
CA GLN A 773 14.96 25.23 15.94
C GLN A 773 15.65 23.85 15.92
N TYR A 774 16.70 23.65 16.72
CA TYR A 774 17.46 22.40 16.80
C TYR A 774 17.16 21.66 18.11
N SER A 775 17.13 20.32 18.09
CA SER A 775 17.13 19.51 19.31
C SER A 775 18.53 19.38 19.91
N GLU A 776 19.55 19.39 19.05
CA GLU A 776 20.95 19.25 19.41
C GLU A 776 21.54 20.54 19.96
N LYS A 777 22.66 20.41 20.65
CA LYS A 777 23.50 21.56 21.02
C LYS A 777 24.41 21.97 19.87
N LEU A 778 24.49 23.27 19.63
CA LEU A 778 25.30 23.81 18.54
C LEU A 778 26.79 23.68 18.88
N ALA A 779 27.56 23.08 17.98
CA ALA A 779 29.00 22.97 18.05
C ALA A 779 29.63 23.77 16.89
N TYR A 780 30.17 24.95 17.20
CA TYR A 780 30.61 25.90 16.17
C TYR A 780 32.04 25.63 15.69
N MET A 781 32.17 25.34 14.40
CA MET A 781 33.44 25.37 13.68
C MET A 781 34.01 26.81 13.66
N PRO A 782 35.34 26.99 13.54
CA PRO A 782 35.96 28.33 13.58
C PRO A 782 35.50 29.28 12.48
N HIS A 783 35.10 28.74 11.32
CA HIS A 783 34.70 29.51 10.15
C HIS A 783 33.32 29.08 9.65
N THR A 784 33.27 28.09 8.77
CA THR A 784 32.05 27.43 8.31
C THR A 784 32.08 25.95 8.65
N TYR A 785 30.91 25.34 8.82
CA TYR A 785 30.78 23.90 8.91
C TYR A 785 30.88 23.20 7.56
N PHE A 786 30.85 23.94 6.45
CA PHE A 786 30.90 23.35 5.11
C PHE A 786 32.34 23.19 4.63
N ILE A 787 32.67 22.08 3.97
CA ILE A 787 33.99 21.83 3.40
C ILE A 787 33.85 21.23 2.00
N GLY A 788 34.87 21.34 1.16
CA GLY A 788 34.90 20.76 -0.17
C GLY A 788 36.29 20.24 -0.53
N ASP A 789 36.36 19.04 -1.10
CA ASP A 789 37.62 18.39 -1.49
C ASP A 789 38.12 18.87 -2.88
N HIS A 790 37.60 20.00 -3.37
CA HIS A 790 37.83 20.52 -4.72
C HIS A 790 39.32 20.78 -5.01
N LYS A 791 40.09 21.18 -3.99
CA LYS A 791 41.53 21.45 -4.11
C LYS A 791 42.33 20.18 -4.43
N GLN A 792 41.83 19.03 -4.01
CA GLN A 792 42.39 17.69 -4.19
C GLN A 792 41.79 17.01 -5.45
N MET A 793 40.47 17.12 -5.65
CA MET A 793 39.76 16.51 -6.78
C MET A 793 40.04 17.21 -8.12
N PHE A 794 40.12 18.54 -8.12
CA PHE A 794 40.20 19.34 -9.35
C PHE A 794 41.41 20.29 -9.34
N PRO A 795 42.64 19.77 -9.13
CA PRO A 795 43.84 20.60 -9.08
C PRO A 795 44.16 21.23 -10.44
N HIS A 796 43.70 20.65 -11.55
CA HIS A 796 43.83 21.22 -12.90
C HIS A 796 43.05 22.53 -13.09
N LEU A 797 42.08 22.82 -12.22
CA LEU A 797 41.32 24.07 -12.22
C LEU A 797 41.98 25.18 -11.38
N LYS A 798 43.14 24.93 -10.75
CA LYS A 798 43.88 25.95 -9.98
C LYS A 798 44.43 27.05 -10.87
N GLU A 799 44.85 26.69 -12.08
CA GLU A 799 45.27 27.63 -13.11
C GLU A 799 44.34 27.56 -14.33
N ARG A 800 44.34 28.65 -15.11
CA ARG A 800 43.66 28.71 -16.39
C ARG A 800 44.40 29.60 -17.38
N LEU A 801 44.33 29.24 -18.67
CA LEU A 801 44.69 30.14 -19.77
C LEU A 801 43.42 30.60 -20.47
N ILE A 802 43.36 31.89 -20.80
CA ILE A 802 42.28 32.46 -21.61
C ILE A 802 42.69 32.40 -23.08
N LEU A 803 41.84 31.86 -23.95
CA LEU A 803 42.11 31.77 -25.37
C LEU A 803 41.65 33.02 -26.12
N THR A 804 42.48 33.51 -27.03
CA THR A 804 42.12 34.58 -27.98
C THR A 804 42.71 34.32 -29.36
N ASP A 805 42.06 34.86 -30.39
CA ASP A 805 42.53 34.86 -31.78
C ASP A 805 43.21 36.20 -32.13
N LYS A 806 44.35 36.17 -32.85
CA LYS A 806 45.01 37.36 -33.43
C LYS A 806 44.12 38.12 -34.41
N LEU A 807 43.20 37.43 -35.10
CA LEU A 807 42.27 38.01 -36.07
C LEU A 807 41.12 38.80 -35.41
N ASN A 808 41.07 38.86 -34.07
CA ASN A 808 40.13 39.67 -33.31
C ASN A 808 40.82 40.87 -32.60
N PRO A 809 41.46 41.82 -33.35
CA PRO A 809 42.38 42.81 -32.79
C PRO A 809 41.71 43.96 -31.98
N LYS A 810 40.39 43.91 -31.74
CA LYS A 810 39.63 45.01 -31.10
C LYS A 810 38.77 44.62 -29.88
N GLY A 811 38.79 43.36 -29.45
CA GLY A 811 37.99 42.89 -28.30
C GLY A 811 38.73 43.00 -26.96
N LYS A 812 38.07 43.51 -25.91
CA LYS A 812 38.50 43.27 -24.52
C LYS A 812 38.47 41.76 -24.28
N VAL A 813 39.56 41.17 -23.80
CA VAL A 813 39.66 39.72 -23.53
C VAL A 813 38.77 39.37 -22.32
N ALA A 814 37.76 38.52 -22.54
CA ALA A 814 36.88 38.02 -21.48
C ALA A 814 37.47 36.77 -20.82
N ASP A 815 37.38 36.65 -19.49
CA ASP A 815 38.04 35.59 -18.72
C ASP A 815 37.25 34.26 -18.65
N ASN A 816 36.13 34.18 -19.35
CA ASN A 816 35.15 33.11 -19.23
C ASN A 816 34.46 32.70 -20.55
N VAL A 817 34.98 33.12 -21.71
CA VAL A 817 34.41 32.72 -23.01
C VAL A 817 35.04 31.42 -23.52
N ALA A 818 36.38 31.34 -23.50
CA ALA A 818 37.14 30.16 -23.89
C ALA A 818 38.33 29.99 -22.94
N VAL A 819 38.33 28.89 -22.20
CA VAL A 819 39.24 28.64 -21.09
C VAL A 819 39.93 27.29 -21.26
N ILE A 820 41.24 27.26 -21.00
CA ILE A 820 42.06 26.06 -20.94
C ILE A 820 42.42 25.75 -19.50
N ASN A 821 42.29 24.49 -19.10
CA ASN A 821 42.73 23.98 -17.81
C ASN A 821 43.60 22.74 -17.99
N ALA A 822 44.62 22.59 -17.14
CA ALA A 822 45.48 21.42 -17.09
C ALA A 822 46.20 21.38 -15.72
N THR A 823 46.67 20.20 -15.32
CA THR A 823 47.62 20.08 -14.20
C THR A 823 48.97 20.69 -14.54
N ASP A 824 49.39 20.55 -15.79
CA ASP A 824 50.59 21.16 -16.36
C ASP A 824 50.24 21.91 -17.65
N LEU A 825 50.37 23.25 -17.60
CA LEU A 825 50.11 24.14 -18.73
C LEU A 825 51.37 24.41 -19.56
N SER A 826 52.55 23.94 -19.14
CA SER A 826 53.84 24.18 -19.82
C SER A 826 53.81 23.81 -21.30
N PRO A 827 53.21 22.68 -21.73
CA PRO A 827 53.14 22.33 -23.15
C PRO A 827 52.46 23.39 -24.01
N MET A 828 51.38 24.04 -23.51
CA MET A 828 50.74 25.14 -24.25
C MET A 828 51.52 26.44 -24.17
N ILE A 829 52.14 26.73 -23.02
CA ILE A 829 52.93 27.95 -22.82
C ILE A 829 54.18 27.97 -23.73
N GLU A 830 54.81 26.82 -23.92
CA GLU A 830 56.01 26.68 -24.77
C GLU A 830 55.71 26.78 -26.27
N ASN A 831 54.52 26.33 -26.70
CA ASN A 831 54.15 26.23 -28.12
C ASN A 831 53.21 27.36 -28.60
N THR A 832 52.74 28.23 -27.70
CA THR A 832 51.82 29.33 -28.01
C THR A 832 52.30 30.63 -27.37
N LEU A 833 52.09 31.77 -28.03
CA LEU A 833 52.39 33.08 -27.44
C LEU A 833 51.44 33.34 -26.27
N VAL A 834 51.95 33.23 -25.05
CA VAL A 834 51.20 33.56 -23.83
C VAL A 834 51.61 34.94 -23.33
N LYS A 835 50.63 35.84 -23.23
CA LYS A 835 50.80 37.19 -22.66
C LYS A 835 50.19 37.22 -21.27
N GLU A 836 50.89 37.81 -20.32
CA GLU A 836 50.31 38.13 -19.01
C GLU A 836 49.72 39.54 -19.04
N ILE A 837 48.41 39.65 -18.88
CA ILE A 837 47.71 40.93 -18.75
C ILE A 837 47.54 41.22 -17.26
N ARG A 838 48.19 42.28 -16.77
CA ARG A 838 48.01 42.79 -15.41
C ARG A 838 47.19 44.07 -15.44
N GLU A 839 46.07 44.07 -14.73
CA GLU A 839 45.17 45.21 -14.59
C GLU A 839 44.92 45.46 -13.11
N VAL A 840 44.87 46.73 -12.70
CA VAL A 840 44.47 47.10 -11.34
C VAL A 840 43.10 47.73 -11.42
N VAL A 841 42.10 47.05 -10.84
CA VAL A 841 40.71 47.52 -10.86
C VAL A 841 40.37 48.10 -9.50
N VAL A 842 39.77 49.29 -9.50
CA VAL A 842 39.26 49.94 -8.29
C VAL A 842 37.73 49.88 -8.32
N PRO A 843 37.10 48.87 -7.68
CA PRO A 843 35.66 48.63 -7.82
C PRO A 843 34.76 49.73 -7.23
N ASP A 844 35.29 50.53 -6.31
CA ASP A 844 34.63 51.71 -5.73
C ASP A 844 35.69 52.62 -5.09
N ALA A 845 35.43 53.92 -4.94
CA ALA A 845 36.34 54.90 -4.32
C ALA A 845 36.70 54.56 -2.86
N LYS A 846 35.91 53.68 -2.22
CA LYS A 846 36.11 53.20 -0.83
C LYS A 846 36.82 51.86 -0.73
N ASN A 847 37.00 51.13 -1.83
CA ASN A 847 37.57 49.78 -1.83
C ASN A 847 39.04 49.77 -2.23
N LYS A 848 39.79 48.81 -1.69
CA LYS A 848 41.20 48.63 -2.06
C LYS A 848 41.32 48.23 -3.54
N PRO A 849 42.36 48.72 -4.25
CA PRO A 849 42.65 48.26 -5.60
C PRO A 849 42.85 46.74 -5.63
N VAL A 850 42.24 46.06 -6.60
CA VAL A 850 42.37 44.62 -6.83
C VAL A 850 43.27 44.42 -8.04
N GLU A 851 44.41 43.75 -7.85
CA GLU A 851 45.28 43.33 -8.95
C GLU A 851 44.71 42.07 -9.60
N ILE A 852 44.54 42.14 -10.92
CA ILE A 852 44.08 41.06 -11.78
C ILE A 852 45.24 40.65 -12.67
N SER A 853 45.62 39.37 -12.63
CA SER A 853 46.58 38.78 -13.58
C SER A 853 45.86 37.70 -14.40
N LEU A 854 45.85 37.87 -15.72
CA LEU A 854 45.29 36.93 -16.68
C LEU A 854 46.39 36.45 -17.63
N LYS A 855 46.59 35.13 -17.68
CA LYS A 855 47.43 34.49 -18.70
C LYS A 855 46.59 34.24 -19.95
N VAL A 856 46.92 34.91 -21.05
CA VAL A 856 46.18 34.86 -22.31
C VAL A 856 47.03 34.15 -23.37
N ALA A 857 46.54 33.01 -23.85
CA ALA A 857 47.12 32.28 -24.96
C ALA A 857 46.57 32.84 -26.29
N GLU A 858 47.43 33.54 -27.03
CA GLU A 858 47.09 34.16 -28.30
C GLU A 858 47.44 33.21 -29.46
N LEU A 859 46.41 32.59 -30.04
CA LEU A 859 46.54 31.68 -31.17
C LEU A 859 46.52 32.42 -32.50
N PRO A 860 47.19 31.90 -33.55
CA PRO A 860 47.06 32.43 -34.92
C PRO A 860 45.62 32.42 -35.43
N THR A 861 44.85 31.39 -35.05
CA THR A 861 43.42 31.28 -35.29
C THR A 861 42.77 30.29 -34.31
N THR A 862 41.51 30.53 -33.92
CA THR A 862 40.70 29.58 -33.11
C THR A 862 39.93 28.55 -33.94
N THR A 863 39.97 28.62 -35.28
CA THR A 863 39.21 27.73 -36.18
C THR A 863 39.39 26.22 -35.93
N PRO A 864 40.57 25.68 -35.57
CA PRO A 864 40.69 24.26 -35.22
C PRO A 864 39.86 23.86 -34.00
N ILE A 865 39.76 24.74 -33.00
CA ILE A 865 38.97 24.52 -31.78
C ILE A 865 37.47 24.60 -32.12
N GLU A 866 37.07 25.60 -32.90
CA GLU A 866 35.68 25.74 -33.39
C GLU A 866 35.26 24.51 -34.20
N THR A 867 36.16 24.02 -35.07
CA THR A 867 35.92 22.81 -35.87
C THR A 867 35.80 21.58 -34.97
N MET A 868 36.67 21.43 -33.97
CA MET A 868 36.60 20.33 -33.00
C MET A 868 35.26 20.33 -32.26
N ILE A 869 34.79 21.50 -31.83
CA ILE A 869 33.51 21.66 -31.13
C ILE A 869 32.34 21.36 -32.07
N ALA A 870 32.32 21.97 -33.26
CA ALA A 870 31.23 21.81 -34.23
C ALA A 870 31.11 20.38 -34.78
N SER A 871 32.23 19.69 -34.95
CA SER A 871 32.26 18.29 -35.39
C SER A 871 32.10 17.27 -34.26
N GLY A 872 32.10 17.71 -33.00
CA GLY A 872 32.04 16.83 -31.84
C GLY A 872 33.28 15.95 -31.65
N GLN A 873 34.42 16.33 -32.23
CA GLN A 873 35.68 15.62 -32.03
C GLN A 873 36.10 15.65 -30.55
N CYS A 874 36.60 14.50 -30.06
CA CYS A 874 37.02 14.36 -28.66
C CYS A 874 38.30 15.15 -28.33
N GLN A 875 39.17 15.33 -29.32
CA GLN A 875 40.45 16.00 -29.18
C GLN A 875 40.94 16.52 -30.54
N MET A 876 41.86 17.48 -30.52
CA MET A 876 42.47 18.11 -31.69
C MET A 876 43.93 18.51 -31.36
N SER A 877 44.76 18.74 -32.38
CA SER A 877 46.07 19.38 -32.20
C SER A 877 45.97 20.88 -32.44
N VAL A 878 46.37 21.68 -31.45
CA VAL A 878 46.44 23.14 -31.52
C VAL A 878 47.88 23.56 -31.29
N ASN A 879 48.52 24.18 -32.30
CA ASN A 879 49.95 24.52 -32.30
C ASN A 879 50.86 23.33 -31.88
N GLY A 880 50.54 22.11 -32.31
CA GLY A 880 51.34 20.91 -31.98
C GLY A 880 51.02 20.29 -30.61
N VAL A 881 50.11 20.87 -29.83
CA VAL A 881 49.70 20.35 -28.52
C VAL A 881 48.33 19.69 -28.64
N VAL A 882 48.20 18.48 -28.09
CA VAL A 882 46.91 17.79 -28.05
C VAL A 882 46.03 18.42 -26.99
N VAL A 883 44.87 18.90 -27.42
CA VAL A 883 43.86 19.50 -26.57
C VAL A 883 42.58 18.68 -26.64
N GLN A 884 41.95 18.48 -25.49
CA GLN A 884 40.76 17.69 -25.33
C GLN A 884 39.52 18.60 -25.32
N ASN A 885 38.48 18.16 -26.02
CA ASN A 885 37.15 18.77 -25.95
C ASN A 885 36.52 18.48 -24.59
N GLY A 886 36.22 19.53 -23.82
CA GLY A 886 35.66 19.43 -22.48
C GLY A 886 34.32 18.72 -22.38
N MET A 887 33.55 18.57 -23.47
CA MET A 887 32.31 17.78 -23.50
C MET A 887 32.53 16.29 -23.75
N ALA A 888 33.76 15.89 -24.10
CA ALA A 888 34.11 14.52 -24.44
C ALA A 888 34.88 13.79 -23.32
N THR A 889 34.93 14.34 -22.11
CA THR A 889 35.69 13.75 -20.98
C THR A 889 35.25 12.34 -20.63
N THR A 890 33.95 12.06 -20.65
CA THR A 890 33.39 10.72 -20.44
C THR A 890 33.81 9.71 -21.52
N GLN A 891 34.00 10.16 -22.77
CA GLN A 891 34.42 9.32 -23.89
C GLN A 891 35.92 9.02 -23.85
N VAL A 892 36.72 9.93 -23.29
CA VAL A 892 38.19 9.78 -23.17
C VAL A 892 38.57 8.99 -21.92
N ASN A 893 38.10 9.40 -20.74
CA ASN A 893 38.33 8.70 -19.48
C ASN A 893 37.19 8.97 -18.48
N ASN A 894 36.35 7.96 -18.26
CA ASN A 894 35.19 8.06 -17.36
C ASN A 894 35.57 8.41 -15.91
N LYS A 895 36.69 7.90 -15.39
CA LYS A 895 37.14 8.22 -14.02
C LYS A 895 37.53 9.68 -13.86
N THR A 896 38.12 10.28 -14.90
CA THR A 896 38.38 11.72 -14.88
C THR A 896 37.10 12.53 -14.92
N ALA A 897 36.09 12.09 -15.68
CA ALA A 897 34.81 12.76 -15.78
C ALA A 897 34.01 12.72 -14.46
N THR A 898 34.06 11.61 -13.73
CA THR A 898 33.40 11.45 -12.42
C THR A 898 34.14 12.16 -11.28
N GLY A 899 35.35 12.69 -11.52
CA GLY A 899 36.20 13.31 -10.50
C GLY A 899 36.97 12.30 -9.63
N GLU A 900 36.98 11.03 -10.02
CA GLU A 900 37.73 9.96 -9.36
C GLU A 900 39.24 10.06 -9.62
N GLU A 901 39.61 10.61 -10.78
CA GLU A 901 40.99 10.85 -11.21
C GLU A 901 41.12 12.28 -11.76
N VAL A 902 42.33 12.81 -11.74
CA VAL A 902 42.62 14.13 -12.30
C VAL A 902 42.85 14.03 -13.81
N PRO A 903 42.24 14.90 -14.64
CA PRO A 903 42.53 14.97 -16.07
C PRO A 903 44.03 15.15 -16.35
N GLN A 904 44.61 14.28 -17.16
CA GLN A 904 46.03 14.37 -17.58
C GLN A 904 46.23 15.22 -18.82
N ASN A 905 45.20 15.34 -19.66
CA ASN A 905 45.24 16.14 -20.88
C ASN A 905 44.86 17.59 -20.59
N ILE A 906 45.25 18.47 -21.52
CA ILE A 906 44.82 19.86 -21.55
C ILE A 906 43.37 19.91 -22.02
N VAL A 907 42.47 20.48 -21.21
CA VAL A 907 41.02 20.50 -21.50
C VAL A 907 40.57 21.90 -21.88
N ILE A 908 39.83 22.00 -23.00
CA ILE A 908 39.23 23.25 -23.48
C ILE A 908 37.75 23.30 -23.14
N THR A 909 37.33 24.42 -22.56
CA THR A 909 35.94 24.71 -22.19
C THR A 909 35.51 26.05 -22.78
N THR A 910 34.42 26.09 -23.54
CA THR A 910 33.95 27.31 -24.21
C THR A 910 32.45 27.54 -24.04
N ARG A 911 32.00 28.80 -24.13
CA ARG A 911 30.58 29.15 -24.16
C ARG A 911 29.83 28.50 -25.32
N GLN A 912 30.49 28.39 -26.48
CA GLN A 912 29.94 27.75 -27.68
C GLN A 912 29.51 26.29 -27.43
N GLN A 913 30.27 25.52 -26.67
CA GLN A 913 29.93 24.12 -26.30
C GLN A 913 28.54 23.99 -25.66
N TYR A 914 28.11 25.02 -24.93
CA TYR A 914 26.85 25.02 -24.19
C TYR A 914 25.78 25.93 -24.80
N GLY A 915 26.02 26.46 -26.00
CA GLY A 915 25.10 27.39 -26.67
C GLY A 915 24.92 28.72 -25.92
N LEU A 916 25.94 29.15 -25.18
CA LEU A 916 25.91 30.41 -24.42
C LEU A 916 26.38 31.58 -25.29
N PRO A 917 25.80 32.78 -25.12
CA PRO A 917 26.23 33.98 -25.83
C PRO A 917 27.63 34.43 -25.39
N GLU A 918 28.49 34.81 -26.34
CA GLU A 918 29.87 35.25 -26.05
C GLU A 918 29.94 36.69 -25.54
N ASP A 919 28.95 37.54 -25.85
CA ASP A 919 28.95 38.98 -25.60
C ASP A 919 27.94 39.43 -24.54
N ALA A 920 27.29 38.49 -23.83
CA ALA A 920 26.27 38.75 -22.81
C ALA A 920 26.70 38.27 -21.42
N VAL A 921 26.05 38.81 -20.38
CA VAL A 921 26.24 38.32 -19.00
C VAL A 921 25.52 36.99 -18.83
N VAL A 922 26.24 35.97 -18.36
CA VAL A 922 25.69 34.63 -18.06
C VAL A 922 25.53 34.50 -16.56
N TYR A 923 24.29 34.65 -16.09
CA TYR A 923 23.90 34.20 -14.76
C TYR A 923 23.74 32.68 -14.77
N CYS A 924 24.15 31.97 -13.72
CA CYS A 924 23.92 30.52 -13.62
C CYS A 924 23.27 30.10 -12.30
N ASN A 925 22.56 28.97 -12.33
CA ASN A 925 22.24 28.19 -11.14
C ASN A 925 22.22 26.71 -11.53
N PHE A 926 23.08 25.91 -10.91
CA PHE A 926 23.20 24.48 -11.22
C PHE A 926 22.60 23.56 -10.14
N ASN A 927 21.69 24.08 -9.32
CA ASN A 927 20.92 23.26 -8.41
C ASN A 927 19.85 22.45 -9.17
N GLN A 928 19.33 21.41 -8.51
CA GLN A 928 18.10 20.76 -8.96
C GLN A 928 16.93 21.75 -8.89
N LEU A 929 16.00 21.63 -9.83
CA LEU A 929 14.93 22.63 -10.01
C LEU A 929 14.00 22.78 -8.81
N TYR A 930 13.87 21.74 -7.97
CA TYR A 930 13.01 21.78 -6.78
C TYR A 930 13.39 22.86 -5.77
N LYS A 931 14.61 23.41 -5.82
CA LYS A 931 15.06 24.50 -4.95
C LYS A 931 14.57 25.89 -5.41
N ILE A 932 14.00 25.97 -6.61
CA ILE A 932 13.42 27.18 -7.17
C ILE A 932 11.95 27.23 -6.77
N ASP A 933 11.54 28.34 -6.15
CA ASP A 933 10.14 28.66 -5.86
C ASP A 933 9.67 29.83 -6.74
N PRO A 934 8.36 30.14 -6.76
CA PRO A 934 7.86 31.28 -7.51
C PRO A 934 8.61 32.56 -7.20
N LEU A 935 8.84 32.87 -5.91
CA LEU A 935 9.51 34.12 -5.49
C LEU A 935 10.93 34.23 -6.06
N THR A 936 11.68 33.13 -6.10
CA THR A 936 13.02 33.10 -6.67
C THR A 936 12.99 33.40 -8.17
N LEU A 937 12.09 32.77 -8.94
CA LEU A 937 11.99 33.05 -10.37
C LEU A 937 11.54 34.49 -10.65
N HIS A 938 10.68 35.07 -9.81
CA HIS A 938 10.31 36.49 -9.92
C HIS A 938 11.54 37.41 -9.75
N MET A 939 12.41 37.15 -8.76
CA MET A 939 13.64 37.93 -8.58
C MET A 939 14.56 37.80 -9.78
N TRP A 940 14.76 36.57 -10.30
CA TRP A 940 15.61 36.34 -11.45
C TRP A 940 15.05 36.98 -12.72
N ALA A 941 13.74 36.95 -12.93
CA ALA A 941 13.10 37.65 -14.03
C ALA A 941 13.27 39.17 -13.93
N HIS A 942 13.18 39.73 -12.72
CA HIS A 942 13.48 41.15 -12.50
C HIS A 942 14.93 41.50 -12.85
N ILE A 943 15.90 40.68 -12.42
CA ILE A 943 17.32 40.87 -12.75
C ILE A 943 17.54 40.84 -14.28
N LEU A 944 16.99 39.83 -14.97
CA LEU A 944 17.13 39.70 -16.42
C LEU A 944 16.48 40.85 -17.19
N LYS A 945 15.39 41.46 -16.69
CA LYS A 945 14.80 42.66 -17.31
C LYS A 945 15.68 43.89 -17.15
N ASN A 946 16.35 44.04 -16.01
CA ASN A 946 17.23 45.18 -15.73
C ASN A 946 18.65 45.01 -16.28
N VAL A 947 19.01 43.80 -16.73
CA VAL A 947 20.25 43.52 -17.48
C VAL A 947 19.87 42.96 -18.86
N PRO A 948 19.51 43.80 -19.85
CA PRO A 948 18.92 43.33 -21.10
C PRO A 948 19.80 42.35 -21.88
N ASN A 949 21.12 42.58 -21.90
CA ASN A 949 22.10 41.69 -22.53
C ASN A 949 22.63 40.64 -21.55
N SER A 950 21.74 39.79 -21.07
CA SER A 950 22.08 38.69 -20.17
C SER A 950 21.21 37.46 -20.38
N VAL A 951 21.69 36.30 -19.97
CA VAL A 951 20.92 35.05 -19.94
C VAL A 951 21.04 34.39 -18.56
N LEU A 952 20.06 33.57 -18.22
CA LEU A 952 20.10 32.69 -17.04
C LEU A 952 20.29 31.24 -17.49
N TRP A 953 21.35 30.61 -17.01
CA TRP A 953 21.73 29.25 -17.36
C TRP A 953 21.40 28.27 -16.22
N LEU A 954 20.44 27.38 -16.46
CA LEU A 954 19.91 26.44 -15.49
C LEU A 954 20.27 24.99 -15.79
N LEU A 955 20.29 24.17 -14.74
CA LEU A 955 20.41 22.71 -14.86
C LEU A 955 19.05 22.11 -15.28
N ARG A 956 19.04 21.32 -16.36
CA ARG A 956 17.88 20.54 -16.79
C ARG A 956 17.73 19.28 -15.93
N PHE A 957 17.24 19.43 -14.69
CA PHE A 957 17.03 18.29 -13.80
C PHE A 957 15.89 18.47 -12.77
N PRO A 958 14.77 17.75 -12.93
CA PRO A 958 14.44 16.87 -14.05
C PRO A 958 14.05 17.65 -15.32
N ALA A 959 14.20 17.03 -16.49
CA ALA A 959 13.89 17.67 -17.78
C ALA A 959 12.45 18.15 -17.91
N VAL A 960 11.51 17.44 -17.28
CA VAL A 960 10.07 17.77 -17.30
C VAL A 960 9.74 19.10 -16.59
N GLY A 961 10.64 19.66 -15.79
CA GLY A 961 10.45 20.97 -15.15
C GLY A 961 10.77 22.18 -16.04
N GLU A 962 11.57 21.99 -17.10
CA GLU A 962 11.94 23.05 -18.05
C GLU A 962 10.73 23.78 -18.67
N PRO A 963 9.72 23.08 -19.25
CA PRO A 963 8.58 23.77 -19.86
C PRO A 963 7.78 24.60 -18.85
N ASN A 964 7.66 24.17 -17.59
CA ASN A 964 6.95 24.91 -16.55
C ASN A 964 7.67 26.20 -16.17
N LEU A 965 9.01 26.15 -16.05
CA LEU A 965 9.81 27.35 -15.81
C LEU A 965 9.78 28.32 -16.99
N GLN A 966 9.85 27.81 -18.23
CA GLN A 966 9.74 28.65 -19.42
C GLN A 966 8.36 29.32 -19.53
N ALA A 967 7.28 28.59 -19.28
CA ALA A 967 5.92 29.13 -19.28
C ALA A 967 5.76 30.22 -18.21
N THR A 968 6.25 29.99 -16.99
CA THR A 968 6.18 30.98 -15.92
C THR A 968 7.04 32.21 -16.24
N ALA A 969 8.25 32.01 -16.78
CA ALA A 969 9.11 33.12 -17.22
C ALA A 969 8.46 33.99 -18.30
N GLN A 970 7.74 33.38 -19.25
CA GLN A 970 6.97 34.10 -20.27
C GLN A 970 5.80 34.88 -19.65
N GLN A 971 5.06 34.30 -18.70
CA GLN A 971 4.02 35.02 -17.94
C GLN A 971 4.58 36.21 -17.16
N LEU A 972 5.81 36.09 -16.67
CA LEU A 972 6.56 37.19 -16.06
C LEU A 972 7.10 38.20 -17.07
N GLY A 973 6.86 38.04 -18.37
CA GLY A 973 7.27 38.98 -19.42
C GLY A 973 8.74 38.91 -19.80
N LEU A 974 9.40 37.76 -19.67
CA LEU A 974 10.72 37.50 -20.25
C LEU A 974 10.58 37.00 -21.70
N ALA A 975 11.44 37.51 -22.58
CA ALA A 975 11.52 37.04 -23.96
C ALA A 975 12.02 35.58 -24.04
N PRO A 976 11.61 34.79 -25.05
CA PRO A 976 12.18 33.47 -25.30
C PRO A 976 13.71 33.52 -25.46
N GLY A 977 14.41 32.47 -25.02
CA GLY A 977 15.87 32.38 -25.11
C GLY A 977 16.64 33.11 -24.00
N ARG A 978 15.97 33.83 -23.08
CA ARG A 978 16.61 34.46 -21.91
C ARG A 978 16.97 33.47 -20.79
N ILE A 979 16.35 32.29 -20.80
CA ILE A 979 16.68 31.17 -19.90
C ILE A 979 17.14 30.00 -20.76
N LEU A 980 18.35 29.52 -20.50
CA LEU A 980 19.02 28.43 -21.21
C LEU A 980 19.17 27.23 -20.28
N PHE A 981 19.08 26.03 -20.82
CA PHE A 981 19.15 24.79 -20.05
C PHE A 981 20.25 23.87 -20.60
N SER A 982 21.06 23.31 -19.70
CA SER A 982 21.99 22.24 -20.05
C SER A 982 21.71 20.98 -19.23
N ASN A 983 22.00 19.84 -19.85
CA ASN A 983 21.87 18.54 -19.20
C ASN A 983 22.79 18.42 -17.98
N VAL A 984 22.46 17.47 -17.10
CA VAL A 984 23.37 17.00 -16.06
C VAL A 984 24.65 16.52 -16.74
N ALA A 985 25.78 17.01 -16.24
CA ALA A 985 27.12 16.64 -16.69
C ALA A 985 27.79 15.77 -15.62
N ALA A 986 28.83 15.04 -16.03
CA ALA A 986 29.70 14.35 -15.07
C ALA A 986 30.35 15.38 -14.12
N LYS A 987 30.75 14.95 -12.92
CA LYS A 987 31.12 15.86 -11.83
C LYS A 987 32.24 16.84 -12.21
N GLU A 988 33.29 16.39 -12.89
CA GLU A 988 34.38 17.26 -13.34
C GLU A 988 33.91 18.33 -14.32
N GLU A 989 33.12 17.94 -15.32
CA GLU A 989 32.57 18.88 -16.31
C GLU A 989 31.60 19.86 -15.66
N HIS A 990 30.75 19.39 -14.74
CA HIS A 990 29.82 20.21 -13.99
C HIS A 990 30.53 21.33 -13.23
N VAL A 991 31.65 21.01 -12.56
CA VAL A 991 32.47 22.01 -11.88
C VAL A 991 33.14 22.89 -12.93
N ARG A 992 33.93 22.33 -13.85
CA ARG A 992 34.75 23.07 -14.84
C ARG A 992 33.94 24.08 -15.65
N ARG A 993 32.73 23.73 -16.10
CA ARG A 993 31.87 24.62 -16.90
C ARG A 993 31.36 25.84 -16.12
N GLY A 994 31.41 25.82 -14.78
CA GLY A 994 31.13 26.98 -13.93
C GLY A 994 32.02 28.18 -14.23
N GLN A 995 33.22 27.96 -14.78
CA GLN A 995 34.12 29.02 -15.23
C GLN A 995 33.52 29.91 -16.32
N LEU A 996 32.56 29.40 -17.10
CA LEU A 996 31.95 30.12 -18.22
C LEU A 996 30.87 31.13 -17.79
N ALA A 997 30.37 31.01 -16.56
CA ALA A 997 29.39 31.93 -16.00
C ALA A 997 30.06 33.20 -15.47
N ASP A 998 29.32 34.30 -15.47
CA ASP A 998 29.73 35.57 -14.88
C ASP A 998 29.42 35.59 -13.38
N VAL A 999 28.18 35.21 -13.02
CA VAL A 999 27.64 35.26 -11.65
C VAL A 999 26.72 34.06 -11.44
N CYS A 1000 26.77 33.44 -10.27
CA CYS A 1000 25.79 32.47 -9.84
C CYS A 1000 24.72 33.12 -8.96
N LEU A 1001 23.46 32.89 -9.31
CA LEU A 1001 22.31 33.33 -8.55
C LEU A 1001 21.84 32.18 -7.68
N ASP A 1002 22.13 32.20 -6.39
CA ASP A 1002 21.74 31.14 -5.46
C ASP A 1002 20.22 31.10 -5.20
N THR A 1003 19.71 29.97 -4.72
CA THR A 1003 18.31 29.77 -4.36
C THR A 1003 18.09 30.09 -2.87
N PRO A 1004 17.32 31.12 -2.50
CA PRO A 1004 17.10 31.47 -1.08
C PRO A 1004 16.25 30.45 -0.31
N LEU A 1005 15.37 29.70 -0.98
CA LEU A 1005 14.55 28.67 -0.34
C LEU A 1005 15.41 27.58 0.31
N CYS A 1006 16.38 27.09 -0.45
CA CYS A 1006 17.39 26.13 -0.04
C CYS A 1006 18.61 26.42 -0.90
N ASN A 1007 19.75 26.74 -0.31
CA ASN A 1007 20.92 27.16 -1.08
C ASN A 1007 21.52 26.01 -1.90
N GLY A 1008 22.37 26.38 -2.85
CA GLY A 1008 23.50 25.55 -3.23
C GLY A 1008 24.32 25.22 -1.99
N HIS A 1009 24.57 23.93 -1.78
CA HIS A 1009 25.45 23.45 -0.71
C HIS A 1009 26.75 23.01 -1.36
N THR A 1010 26.78 21.79 -1.90
CA THR A 1010 27.86 21.34 -2.79
C THR A 1010 27.94 22.20 -4.06
N THR A 1011 26.80 22.58 -4.65
CA THR A 1011 26.75 23.34 -5.89
C THR A 1011 27.40 24.72 -5.79
N SER A 1012 27.24 25.41 -4.66
CA SER A 1012 27.92 26.70 -4.45
C SER A 1012 29.41 26.51 -4.24
N MET A 1013 29.86 25.44 -3.57
CA MET A 1013 31.29 25.09 -3.51
C MET A 1013 31.86 24.81 -4.91
N ASP A 1014 31.12 24.07 -5.74
CA ASP A 1014 31.50 23.77 -7.13
C ASP A 1014 31.72 25.06 -7.93
N VAL A 1015 30.81 26.03 -7.80
CA VAL A 1015 30.87 27.32 -8.51
C VAL A 1015 31.93 28.27 -7.91
N LEU A 1016 32.07 28.34 -6.59
CA LEU A 1016 33.10 29.17 -5.96
C LEU A 1016 34.51 28.64 -6.31
N TRP A 1017 34.65 27.33 -6.45
CA TRP A 1017 35.91 26.73 -6.93
C TRP A 1017 36.28 27.20 -8.33
N THR A 1018 35.34 27.58 -9.19
CA THR A 1018 35.68 28.11 -10.54
C THR A 1018 36.04 29.60 -10.56
N GLY A 1019 36.03 30.27 -9.40
CA GLY A 1019 36.19 31.72 -9.33
C GLY A 1019 34.93 32.50 -9.67
N THR A 1020 33.78 31.85 -9.74
CA THR A 1020 32.51 32.49 -10.11
C THR A 1020 31.81 33.01 -8.85
N PRO A 1021 31.53 34.32 -8.73
CA PRO A 1021 30.81 34.90 -7.59
C PRO A 1021 29.43 34.28 -7.42
N VAL A 1022 29.03 34.03 -6.18
CA VAL A 1022 27.68 33.55 -5.81
C VAL A 1022 26.96 34.67 -5.06
N VAL A 1023 25.78 35.07 -5.53
CA VAL A 1023 24.88 35.98 -4.80
C VAL A 1023 23.86 35.16 -4.06
N THR A 1024 23.70 35.37 -2.76
CA THR A 1024 22.74 34.63 -1.92
C THR A 1024 21.94 35.55 -1.00
N LEU A 1025 20.80 35.04 -0.52
CA LEU A 1025 19.95 35.67 0.48
C LEU A 1025 19.69 34.64 1.59
N PRO A 1026 20.35 34.75 2.75
CA PRO A 1026 20.15 33.83 3.85
C PRO A 1026 18.73 33.94 4.40
N GLY A 1027 18.03 32.81 4.45
CA GLY A 1027 16.77 32.66 5.17
C GLY A 1027 16.98 32.35 6.66
N GLU A 1028 16.02 31.67 7.27
CA GLU A 1028 16.09 31.26 8.68
C GLU A 1028 16.53 29.81 8.89
N THR A 1029 16.24 28.93 7.92
CA THR A 1029 16.61 27.50 8.02
C THR A 1029 18.10 27.31 7.77
N LEU A 1030 18.70 26.28 8.39
CA LEU A 1030 20.08 25.87 8.11
C LEU A 1030 20.35 25.78 6.59
N ALA A 1031 19.48 25.07 5.87
CA ALA A 1031 19.61 24.85 4.43
C ALA A 1031 19.58 26.14 3.58
N SER A 1032 18.95 27.20 4.08
CA SER A 1032 18.86 28.51 3.42
C SER A 1032 20.00 29.46 3.78
N ARG A 1033 20.97 29.05 4.62
CA ARG A 1033 22.04 29.92 5.13
C ARG A 1033 23.46 29.44 4.79
N VAL A 1034 23.60 28.23 4.24
CA VAL A 1034 24.89 27.61 3.93
C VAL A 1034 25.73 28.47 2.97
N ALA A 1035 25.15 29.01 1.89
CA ALA A 1035 25.90 29.81 0.93
C ALA A 1035 26.42 31.12 1.55
N ALA A 1036 25.68 31.72 2.48
CA ALA A 1036 26.13 32.91 3.21
C ALA A 1036 27.33 32.58 4.12
N SER A 1037 27.31 31.42 4.78
CA SER A 1037 28.45 30.94 5.59
C SER A 1037 29.70 30.68 4.74
N GLN A 1038 29.54 30.06 3.57
CA GLN A 1038 30.62 29.85 2.62
C GLN A 1038 31.23 31.18 2.13
N LEU A 1039 30.40 32.15 1.76
CA LEU A 1039 30.86 33.47 1.30
C LEU A 1039 31.54 34.28 2.41
N ASN A 1040 31.04 34.20 3.65
CA ASN A 1040 31.70 34.83 4.79
C ASN A 1040 33.07 34.21 5.05
N THR A 1041 33.20 32.88 4.96
CA THR A 1041 34.49 32.19 5.10
C THR A 1041 35.45 32.49 3.95
N LEU A 1042 34.93 32.64 2.73
CA LEU A 1042 35.70 33.06 1.57
C LEU A 1042 36.20 34.52 1.69
N GLY A 1043 35.54 35.34 2.51
CA GLY A 1043 35.85 36.77 2.65
C GLY A 1043 35.11 37.66 1.65
N CYS A 1044 33.94 37.22 1.16
CA CYS A 1044 33.07 37.95 0.23
C CYS A 1044 31.67 38.26 0.82
N PRO A 1045 31.56 38.90 2.00
CA PRO A 1045 30.27 39.20 2.63
C PRO A 1045 29.41 40.17 1.81
N GLU A 1046 30.01 40.96 0.90
CA GLU A 1046 29.30 41.87 0.01
C GLU A 1046 28.38 41.18 -1.01
N LEU A 1047 28.49 39.85 -1.15
CA LEU A 1047 27.62 39.03 -2.00
C LEU A 1047 26.45 38.40 -1.23
N VAL A 1048 26.34 38.68 0.07
CA VAL A 1048 25.27 38.21 0.95
C VAL A 1048 24.23 39.32 1.13
N ALA A 1049 23.10 39.19 0.45
CA ALA A 1049 21.99 40.13 0.55
C ALA A 1049 21.24 39.99 1.88
N ARG A 1050 20.64 41.06 2.39
CA ARG A 1050 19.75 41.03 3.58
C ARG A 1050 18.29 41.03 3.21
N THR A 1051 17.97 41.48 1.99
CA THR A 1051 16.60 41.55 1.47
C THR A 1051 16.53 41.05 0.04
N ARG A 1052 15.32 40.74 -0.44
CA ARG A 1052 15.08 40.39 -1.85
C ARG A 1052 15.45 41.52 -2.81
N GLN A 1053 15.29 42.77 -2.37
CA GLN A 1053 15.68 43.94 -3.14
C GLN A 1053 17.20 44.03 -3.26
N GLU A 1054 17.92 43.91 -2.15
CA GLU A 1054 19.39 43.94 -2.15
C GLU A 1054 19.98 42.78 -2.97
N TYR A 1055 19.36 41.60 -2.93
CA TYR A 1055 19.74 40.47 -3.79
C TYR A 1055 19.69 40.84 -5.28
N GLN A 1056 18.61 41.52 -5.70
CA GLN A 1056 18.45 41.98 -7.07
C GLN A 1056 19.44 43.11 -7.40
N GLU A 1057 19.66 44.05 -6.49
CA GLU A 1057 20.61 45.16 -6.67
C GLU A 1057 22.06 44.67 -6.82
N ILE A 1058 22.50 43.73 -5.98
CA ILE A 1058 23.83 43.11 -6.09
C ILE A 1058 23.98 42.42 -7.45
N ALA A 1059 23.00 41.59 -7.83
CA ALA A 1059 23.03 40.88 -9.10
C ALA A 1059 23.03 41.85 -10.29
N ILE A 1060 22.15 42.84 -10.31
CA ILE A 1060 22.06 43.85 -11.39
C ILE A 1060 23.35 44.65 -11.48
N ARG A 1061 23.96 45.05 -10.35
CA ARG A 1061 25.26 45.74 -10.34
C ARG A 1061 26.33 44.86 -10.98
N LEU A 1062 26.43 43.59 -10.59
CA LEU A 1062 27.37 42.64 -11.20
C LEU A 1062 27.12 42.44 -12.71
N GLY A 1063 25.88 42.57 -13.18
CA GLY A 1063 25.55 42.47 -14.60
C GLY A 1063 25.70 43.75 -15.42
N THR A 1064 25.85 44.91 -14.79
CA THR A 1064 25.89 46.22 -15.48
C THR A 1064 27.20 46.96 -15.29
N ASP A 1065 27.85 46.82 -14.14
CA ASP A 1065 29.15 47.39 -13.82
C ASP A 1065 30.26 46.36 -14.07
N ARG A 1066 30.89 46.48 -15.25
CA ARG A 1066 31.94 45.54 -15.70
C ARG A 1066 33.19 45.57 -14.82
N GLU A 1067 33.56 46.73 -14.29
CA GLU A 1067 34.76 46.85 -13.44
C GLU A 1067 34.48 46.24 -12.06
N TYR A 1068 33.29 46.46 -11.51
CA TYR A 1068 32.86 45.78 -10.29
C TYR A 1068 32.80 44.25 -10.45
N LEU A 1069 32.26 43.75 -11.57
CA LEU A 1069 32.25 42.31 -11.87
C LEU A 1069 33.66 41.73 -11.94
N LYS A 1070 34.56 42.35 -12.71
CA LYS A 1070 35.96 41.92 -12.83
C LYS A 1070 36.66 41.84 -11.48
N ALA A 1071 36.55 42.89 -10.67
CA ALA A 1071 37.17 42.94 -9.34
C ALA A 1071 36.61 41.85 -8.42
N THR A 1072 35.29 41.63 -8.45
CA THR A 1072 34.63 40.59 -7.65
C THR A 1072 35.09 39.19 -8.07
N ARG A 1073 35.14 38.90 -9.37
CA ARG A 1073 35.64 37.62 -9.90
C ARG A 1073 37.10 37.38 -9.52
N ALA A 1074 37.95 38.40 -9.64
CA ALA A 1074 39.35 38.31 -9.23
C ALA A 1074 39.51 38.04 -7.72
N LYS A 1075 38.68 38.70 -6.90
CA LYS A 1075 38.64 38.47 -5.44
C LYS A 1075 38.27 37.02 -5.13
N VAL A 1076 37.21 36.48 -5.73
CA VAL A 1076 36.77 35.08 -5.55
C VAL A 1076 37.85 34.10 -6.05
N TRP A 1077 38.42 34.34 -7.23
CA TRP A 1077 39.47 33.50 -7.82
C TRP A 1077 40.72 33.38 -6.94
N LYS A 1078 41.12 34.47 -6.28
CA LYS A 1078 42.23 34.48 -5.32
C LYS A 1078 41.83 33.81 -4.00
N ALA A 1079 40.69 34.21 -3.45
CA ALA A 1079 40.21 33.77 -2.14
C ALA A 1079 39.97 32.26 -2.05
N ARG A 1080 39.57 31.57 -3.12
CA ARG A 1080 39.34 30.10 -3.09
C ARG A 1080 40.60 29.30 -2.70
N SER A 1081 41.80 29.85 -2.92
CA SER A 1081 43.06 29.17 -2.60
C SER A 1081 43.69 29.65 -1.29
N GLU A 1082 43.41 30.89 -0.88
CA GLU A 1082 44.00 31.54 0.29
C GLU A 1082 43.11 31.49 1.53
N SER A 1083 41.78 31.39 1.35
CA SER A 1083 40.83 31.33 2.46
C SER A 1083 40.73 29.91 3.06
N PRO A 1084 40.15 29.78 4.27
CA PRO A 1084 39.89 28.48 4.89
C PRO A 1084 38.89 27.58 4.13
N LEU A 1085 38.08 28.13 3.20
CA LEU A 1085 36.89 27.45 2.66
C LEU A 1085 37.19 26.09 1.99
N PHE A 1086 38.33 25.96 1.29
CA PHE A 1086 38.78 24.73 0.62
C PHE A 1086 40.04 24.15 1.26
N ASN A 1087 40.33 24.52 2.52
CA ASN A 1087 41.49 24.03 3.26
C ASN A 1087 41.09 22.89 4.20
N CYS A 1088 41.12 21.66 3.67
CA CYS A 1088 40.74 20.45 4.41
C CYS A 1088 41.61 20.19 5.66
N GLU A 1089 42.89 20.59 5.65
CA GLU A 1089 43.79 20.43 6.81
C GLU A 1089 43.36 21.33 7.97
N LEU A 1090 43.20 22.63 7.70
CA LEU A 1090 42.71 23.58 8.70
C LEU A 1090 41.31 23.22 9.21
N TYR A 1091 40.46 22.68 8.32
CA TYR A 1091 39.14 22.21 8.69
C TYR A 1091 39.21 21.01 9.65
N ALA A 1092 40.04 20.00 9.36
CA ALA A 1092 40.22 18.84 10.24
C ALA A 1092 40.72 19.24 11.64
N MET A 1093 41.67 20.19 11.72
CA MET A 1093 42.12 20.75 12.99
C MET A 1093 40.98 21.42 13.78
N GLY A 1094 40.11 22.18 13.10
CA GLY A 1094 38.93 22.78 13.73
C GLY A 1094 37.96 21.74 14.30
N MET A 1095 37.78 20.61 13.61
CA MET A 1095 36.97 19.49 14.12
C MET A 1095 37.60 18.85 15.36
N GLU A 1096 38.91 18.66 15.37
CA GLU A 1096 39.64 18.09 16.52
C GLU A 1096 39.50 18.95 17.77
N MET A 1097 39.55 20.27 17.62
CA MET A 1097 39.29 21.21 18.72
C MET A 1097 37.87 21.03 19.29
N LEU A 1098 36.86 20.87 18.43
CA LEU A 1098 35.49 20.60 18.86
C LEU A 1098 35.37 19.25 19.57
N TYR A 1099 35.93 18.19 18.98
CA TYR A 1099 35.90 16.85 19.56
C TYR A 1099 36.53 16.83 20.95
N LYS A 1100 37.67 17.51 21.13
CA LYS A 1100 38.32 17.68 22.43
C LYS A 1100 37.39 18.37 23.44
N LYS A 1101 36.78 19.51 23.08
CA LYS A 1101 35.87 20.24 23.98
C LYS A 1101 34.62 19.43 24.36
N MET A 1102 34.01 18.73 23.39
CA MET A 1102 32.88 17.83 23.63
C MET A 1102 33.27 16.71 24.60
N TRP A 1103 34.41 16.09 24.37
CA TRP A 1103 34.91 15.01 25.22
C TRP A 1103 35.25 15.48 26.64
N GLU A 1104 35.99 16.56 26.79
CA GLU A 1104 36.35 17.12 28.10
C GLU A 1104 35.11 17.44 28.93
N ARG A 1105 34.05 17.95 28.29
CA ARG A 1105 32.74 18.18 28.93
C ARG A 1105 32.11 16.88 29.43
N PHE A 1106 32.04 15.88 28.57
CA PHE A 1106 31.51 14.56 28.94
C PHE A 1106 32.34 13.89 30.06
N ALA A 1107 33.67 13.97 30.00
CA ALA A 1107 34.57 13.40 31.00
C ALA A 1107 34.35 14.02 32.39
N ARG A 1108 34.05 15.32 32.46
CA ARG A 1108 33.64 16.01 33.70
C ARG A 1108 32.23 15.63 34.19
N GLY A 1109 31.48 14.84 33.43
CA GLY A 1109 30.11 14.44 33.76
C GLY A 1109 29.05 15.51 33.49
N GLU A 1110 29.41 16.54 32.72
CA GLU A 1110 28.49 17.61 32.33
C GLU A 1110 27.56 17.14 31.19
N LYS A 1111 26.32 17.64 31.17
CA LYS A 1111 25.41 17.41 30.04
C LYS A 1111 25.86 18.20 28.80
N PRO A 1112 25.52 17.74 27.58
CA PRO A 1112 25.77 18.52 26.36
C PRO A 1112 25.24 19.96 26.46
N ASP A 1113 26.03 20.92 26.00
CA ASP A 1113 25.66 22.34 25.89
C ASP A 1113 26.38 22.98 24.70
N HIS A 1114 26.00 24.19 24.31
CA HIS A 1114 26.63 24.88 23.18
C HIS A 1114 28.15 25.02 23.38
N VAL A 1115 28.92 24.69 22.33
CA VAL A 1115 30.38 24.76 22.34
C VAL A 1115 30.88 25.41 21.04
N ALA A 1116 32.05 26.04 21.09
CA ALA A 1116 32.73 26.59 19.91
C ALA A 1116 34.17 26.10 19.90
N ALA A 1117 34.74 25.85 18.71
CA ALA A 1117 36.13 25.43 18.58
C ALA A 1117 37.09 26.45 19.21
N VAL A 1118 36.84 27.73 18.96
CA VAL A 1118 37.60 28.88 19.47
C VAL A 1118 36.72 29.69 20.43
N ASP A 1119 37.25 30.05 21.61
CA ASP A 1119 36.50 30.86 22.57
C ASP A 1119 36.54 32.35 22.18
N LYS A 1120 35.43 33.08 22.37
CA LYS A 1120 35.31 34.51 21.98
C LYS A 1120 36.33 35.44 22.64
N SER A 1121 36.98 35.03 23.74
CA SER A 1121 38.05 35.80 24.39
C SER A 1121 39.41 35.68 23.70
N GLU A 1122 39.61 34.67 22.85
CA GLU A 1122 40.87 34.45 22.12
C GLU A 1122 40.84 35.08 20.72
N SER A 1123 39.66 35.34 20.14
CA SER A 1123 39.51 35.97 18.81
C SER A 1123 39.74 37.49 18.77
N GLN A 1124 39.99 38.12 19.93
CA GLN A 1124 40.36 39.54 20.07
C GLN A 1124 41.87 39.76 20.31
N LYS A 1125 42.68 38.69 20.29
CA LYS A 1125 44.15 38.76 20.24
C LYS A 1125 44.63 38.34 18.86
#